data_AF-A0ABD3MMW7-F1
#
_entry.id   AF-A0ABD3MMW7-F1
#
_cell.length_a   1.000
_cell.length_b   1.000
_cell.length_c   1.000
_cell.angle_alpha   90.00
_cell.angle_beta   90.00
_cell.angle_gamma   90.00
#
_symmetry.space_group_name_H-M   'P 1'
#
loop_
_entity.id
_entity.type
_entity.pdbx_description
1 polymer ?
#
loop_
_entity_poly.entity_id
_entity_poly.type
_entity_poly.pdbx_seq_one_letter_code
_entity_poly.pdbx_strand_id
1 'polypeptide(L)'
;MDAGNAVVAADSAPASKRGTEARSRKKKLLSSTSSNSNDDGGGGGMTYVGNGNGGIYDVSDSGDSSRRGGGSDSRSKRLALRKKRVHRSRARKSSGKGGNSTAFFLIGGCIFVLYLVVCLIFFRSLPEGDGEARGMRGLVQRTKEQMVKLRGKKSITDSASKSDVKREQVDSTLPKSPVPIGIWPVSIRNEDGKFEDIQHPGFDEGHEVLMSVPSFWANDPVAIHENKLMSRERALSIGTCITPDPITGSNTRGDACPLNERTIFVGIASYRDWQCRDTVTSIFSAAAHPERIRVAVVDQIVAGEDGSCDIPHSPCSQDPNQSICLYKDQIDVYQMEAELAVGPVFARHIGYRLYRGEYYAMQSDAHVTFTKGWDVDIISQMEATGDEMAVLSTYLTDIVGSIDPNTGLSLRKTRPIMCNTEYEGQGEGRHLRHLSQPEGVPDIHGMPQLQKMRSSPNEFACSLPQPYWAAGYSFSRGHFVATVPYDLYQGEEMSIGLRGFSVGYDYFAPERSVCFHSYAKGENQAGRNKVPHFWEHSEKYKGKGVIAMKRLLGIVHMNPDVDPSEWNHAEEAKYGLGGARETSKFYELYGIDVKKKTTERHLCQFVHNNMHNQFMKHLRADGMGIDYSKIDYRWKDPRPNDP
;
A
#
# COMPACT_ATOMS: atom_id res chain seq x y z
N MET A 1 24.92 -40.28 -43.34
CA MET A 1 25.60 -41.31 -42.53
C MET A 1 24.94 -41.46 -41.17
N ASP A 2 24.03 -42.40 -40.93
CA ASP A 2 22.87 -42.85 -41.72
C ASP A 2 21.97 -43.71 -40.80
N ALA A 3 20.76 -44.03 -41.25
CA ALA A 3 19.70 -44.62 -40.43
C ALA A 3 19.83 -46.13 -40.14
N GLY A 4 19.01 -46.60 -39.18
CA GLY A 4 18.76 -48.02 -38.84
C GLY A 4 18.81 -48.25 -37.33
N ASN A 5 17.94 -49.03 -36.66
CA ASN A 5 16.71 -49.78 -37.03
C ASN A 5 15.71 -49.61 -35.85
N ALA A 6 14.36 -49.67 -35.94
CA ALA A 6 13.39 -50.40 -36.78
C ALA A 6 12.99 -51.80 -36.24
N VAL A 7 11.65 -52.05 -36.20
CA VAL A 7 10.91 -53.31 -35.84
C VAL A 7 10.93 -53.68 -34.32
N VAL A 8 9.86 -53.94 -33.54
CA VAL A 8 8.37 -54.14 -33.63
C VAL A 8 7.90 -55.60 -33.40
N ALA A 9 6.90 -55.78 -32.50
CA ALA A 9 6.10 -57.00 -32.20
C ALA A 9 6.86 -58.19 -31.54
N ALA A 10 6.27 -59.12 -30.76
CA ALA A 10 5.05 -59.22 -29.91
C ALA A 10 5.21 -60.51 -29.01
N ASP A 11 4.28 -61.11 -28.26
CA ASP A 11 2.84 -60.95 -27.96
C ASP A 11 2.44 -61.75 -26.67
N SER A 12 1.14 -61.78 -26.32
CA SER A 12 0.39 -62.83 -25.58
C SER A 12 0.33 -62.87 -24.03
N ALA A 13 -0.80 -63.42 -23.54
CA ALA A 13 -1.20 -63.78 -22.17
C ALA A 13 -2.22 -64.96 -22.28
N PRO A 14 -2.95 -65.49 -21.25
CA PRO A 14 -2.96 -65.24 -19.78
C PRO A 14 -3.02 -66.56 -18.91
N ALA A 15 -3.53 -66.47 -17.66
CA ALA A 15 -4.38 -67.48 -16.92
C ALA A 15 -3.89 -68.19 -15.61
N SER A 16 -4.12 -67.55 -14.46
CA SER A 16 -4.81 -68.02 -13.21
C SER A 16 -4.56 -69.37 -12.46
N LYS A 17 -4.48 -69.26 -11.11
CA LYS A 17 -5.29 -69.95 -10.02
C LYS A 17 -4.62 -70.90 -8.98
N ARG A 18 -4.97 -70.64 -7.69
CA ARG A 18 -4.83 -71.46 -6.42
C ARG A 18 -3.38 -71.65 -5.91
N GLY A 19 -3.07 -71.72 -4.60
CA GLY A 19 -3.79 -71.64 -3.30
C GLY A 19 -2.83 -72.12 -2.15
N THR A 20 -3.06 -72.06 -0.83
CA THR A 20 -4.16 -71.55 0.06
C THR A 20 -3.59 -71.36 1.51
N GLU A 21 -4.42 -71.37 2.58
CA GLU A 21 -4.13 -71.26 4.05
C GLU A 21 -3.63 -69.90 4.60
N ALA A 22 -4.18 -69.20 5.60
CA ALA A 22 -5.34 -69.30 6.53
C ALA A 22 -5.09 -69.73 8.00
N ARG A 23 -5.25 -68.77 8.95
CA ARG A 23 -5.62 -69.03 10.36
C ARG A 23 -6.37 -67.84 10.98
N SER A 24 -7.29 -68.10 11.92
CA SER A 24 -8.18 -67.11 12.56
C SER A 24 -8.75 -67.63 13.89
N ARG A 25 -9.01 -66.72 14.87
CA ARG A 25 -9.85 -66.84 16.09
C ARG A 25 -9.59 -65.62 17.02
N LYS A 26 -10.53 -65.10 17.84
CA LYS A 26 -12.01 -65.15 17.83
C LYS A 26 -12.56 -64.03 18.77
N LYS A 27 -13.82 -63.60 18.57
CA LYS A 27 -14.56 -62.69 19.49
C LYS A 27 -14.72 -63.27 20.91
N LYS A 28 -14.97 -62.39 21.89
CA LYS A 28 -15.94 -62.65 22.98
C LYS A 28 -16.86 -61.42 23.18
N LEU A 29 -18.08 -61.66 23.64
CA LEU A 29 -19.14 -60.69 23.95
C LEU A 29 -19.58 -60.89 25.41
N LEU A 30 -20.26 -59.92 26.01
CA LEU A 30 -21.27 -60.11 27.07
C LEU A 30 -22.15 -58.85 27.23
N SER A 31 -23.28 -58.96 27.95
CA SER A 31 -24.43 -58.05 27.79
C SER A 31 -25.42 -58.04 28.97
N SER A 32 -26.09 -56.91 29.19
CA SER A 32 -27.31 -56.72 30.02
C SER A 32 -27.91 -55.34 29.68
N THR A 33 -29.13 -55.19 29.11
CA THR A 33 -30.47 -55.15 29.75
C THR A 33 -30.60 -54.08 30.85
N SER A 34 -31.62 -53.21 30.92
CA SER A 34 -32.76 -52.84 30.03
C SER A 34 -33.37 -51.50 30.59
N SER A 35 -34.57 -50.95 30.33
CA SER A 35 -35.80 -51.24 29.54
C SER A 35 -36.75 -50.01 29.61
N ASN A 36 -37.62 -49.80 28.59
CA ASN A 36 -38.88 -49.01 28.64
C ASN A 36 -38.78 -47.47 28.86
N SER A 37 -39.71 -46.60 28.43
CA SER A 37 -40.90 -46.75 27.55
C SER A 37 -41.51 -45.40 27.11
N ASN A 38 -42.18 -45.40 25.95
CA ASN A 38 -43.46 -44.74 25.63
C ASN A 38 -43.65 -43.21 25.38
N ASP A 39 -44.56 -42.98 24.42
CA ASP A 39 -45.63 -41.97 24.26
C ASP A 39 -45.38 -40.50 23.84
N ASP A 40 -45.86 -40.22 22.61
CA ASP A 40 -46.85 -39.20 22.19
C ASP A 40 -46.72 -37.69 22.53
N GLY A 41 -47.28 -36.89 21.61
CA GLY A 41 -47.83 -35.56 21.93
C GLY A 41 -47.29 -34.39 21.10
N GLY A 42 -47.94 -34.05 19.99
CA GLY A 42 -47.80 -32.75 19.34
C GLY A 42 -49.00 -31.84 19.64
N GLY A 43 -48.80 -30.54 19.92
CA GLY A 43 -49.94 -29.62 20.05
C GLY A 43 -49.77 -28.26 20.75
N GLY A 44 -48.98 -27.34 20.17
CA GLY A 44 -49.19 -25.87 20.28
C GLY A 44 -48.96 -25.15 21.62
N GLY A 45 -48.71 -23.83 21.56
CA GLY A 45 -48.70 -22.96 22.77
C GLY A 45 -47.79 -21.73 22.72
N MET A 46 -48.28 -20.63 22.15
CA MET A 46 -47.93 -19.22 22.45
C MET A 46 -46.47 -18.79 22.74
N THR A 47 -45.88 -18.14 21.73
CA THR A 47 -45.30 -16.78 21.79
C THR A 47 -44.58 -16.32 23.07
N TYR A 48 -43.28 -16.04 22.93
CA TYR A 48 -42.66 -14.86 23.55
C TYR A 48 -41.98 -14.01 22.48
N VAL A 49 -42.20 -12.69 22.50
CA VAL A 49 -41.56 -11.73 21.58
C VAL A 49 -40.24 -11.28 22.19
N GLY A 50 -39.13 -11.55 21.50
CA GLY A 50 -37.79 -11.12 21.91
C GLY A 50 -37.11 -10.32 20.80
N ASN A 51 -37.18 -8.99 20.86
CA ASN A 51 -36.39 -8.13 19.98
C ASN A 51 -34.90 -8.22 20.39
N GLY A 52 -34.06 -8.72 19.49
CA GLY A 52 -32.61 -8.80 19.67
C GLY A 52 -31.88 -8.25 18.45
N ASN A 53 -31.48 -6.97 18.50
CA ASN A 53 -30.56 -6.39 17.51
C ASN A 53 -29.16 -6.95 17.77
N GLY A 54 -28.82 -8.06 17.11
CA GLY A 54 -27.48 -8.64 17.15
C GLY A 54 -26.44 -7.69 16.57
N GLY A 55 -25.50 -7.24 17.40
CA GLY A 55 -24.26 -6.63 16.92
C GLY A 55 -23.41 -7.65 16.18
N ILE A 56 -22.59 -7.20 15.23
CA ILE A 56 -21.56 -8.04 14.63
C ILE A 56 -20.47 -8.29 15.70
N TYR A 57 -19.86 -9.48 15.66
CA TYR A 57 -18.92 -10.03 16.64
C TYR A 57 -19.57 -10.49 17.96
N ASP A 58 -19.92 -11.78 18.02
CA ASP A 58 -20.17 -12.52 19.26
C ASP A 58 -19.23 -13.73 19.32
N VAL A 59 -18.25 -13.66 20.20
CA VAL A 59 -17.36 -14.78 20.58
C VAL A 59 -17.21 -14.70 22.11
N SER A 60 -17.67 -15.73 22.79
CA SER A 60 -17.79 -15.77 24.24
C SER A 60 -16.43 -15.83 24.96
N ASP A 61 -16.20 -14.92 25.91
CA ASP A 61 -15.50 -15.25 27.15
C ASP A 61 -16.02 -14.42 28.34
N SER A 62 -15.83 -14.92 29.56
CA SER A 62 -16.50 -14.45 30.79
C SER A 62 -15.50 -13.79 31.75
N GLY A 63 -15.39 -12.45 31.70
CA GLY A 63 -14.51 -11.67 32.58
C GLY A 63 -15.25 -10.68 33.48
N ASP A 64 -15.18 -10.87 34.80
CA ASP A 64 -15.82 -9.99 35.80
C ASP A 64 -15.16 -8.59 35.85
N SER A 65 -15.94 -7.56 36.14
CA SER A 65 -15.54 -6.15 36.04
C SER A 65 -15.67 -5.41 37.37
N SER A 66 -14.66 -4.61 37.74
CA SER A 66 -14.77 -3.82 38.98
C SER A 66 -13.99 -2.48 38.97
N ARG A 67 -14.77 -1.41 39.22
CA ARG A 67 -14.42 -0.15 39.92
C ARG A 67 -13.67 0.98 39.20
N ARG A 68 -14.44 2.08 38.99
CA ARG A 68 -14.18 3.50 39.35
C ARG A 68 -12.90 4.18 38.79
N GLY A 69 -12.92 5.41 38.28
CA GLY A 69 -13.97 6.45 38.23
C GLY A 69 -13.56 7.73 38.97
N GLY A 70 -13.49 8.87 38.27
CA GLY A 70 -13.23 10.20 38.87
C GLY A 70 -12.33 11.10 38.02
N GLY A 71 -12.92 11.96 37.17
CA GLY A 71 -12.17 12.82 36.22
C GLY A 71 -12.55 14.30 36.27
N SER A 72 -11.67 15.15 36.82
CA SER A 72 -11.69 16.61 36.60
C SER A 72 -10.34 17.27 36.94
N ASP A 73 -9.85 17.07 38.17
CA ASP A 73 -8.65 17.72 38.73
C ASP A 73 -7.31 17.33 38.03
N SER A 74 -7.29 16.22 37.29
CA SER A 74 -6.08 15.75 36.59
C SER A 74 -5.66 16.60 35.38
N ARG A 75 -6.53 17.49 34.86
CA ARG A 75 -6.24 18.36 33.70
C ARG A 75 -5.34 19.53 34.08
N SER A 76 -5.64 20.22 35.19
CA SER A 76 -4.89 21.37 35.70
C SER A 76 -3.46 21.00 36.13
N LYS A 77 -3.30 19.85 36.82
CA LYS A 77 -1.99 19.33 37.24
C LYS A 77 -1.10 18.96 36.05
N ARG A 78 -1.67 18.40 34.97
CA ARG A 78 -0.96 18.14 33.71
C ARG A 78 -0.48 19.43 33.01
N LEU A 79 -1.30 20.49 32.97
CA LEU A 79 -0.90 21.79 32.39
C LEU A 79 0.27 22.45 33.14
N ALA A 80 0.29 22.36 34.48
CA ALA A 80 1.36 22.93 35.30
C ALA A 80 2.72 22.25 35.05
N LEU A 81 2.71 20.92 34.87
CA LEU A 81 3.91 20.14 34.52
C LEU A 81 4.43 20.49 33.11
N ARG A 82 3.54 20.70 32.12
CA ARG A 82 3.90 21.16 30.76
C ARG A 82 4.67 22.49 30.81
N LYS A 83 4.18 23.48 31.57
CA LYS A 83 4.88 24.78 31.76
C LYS A 83 6.26 24.63 32.43
N LYS A 84 6.41 23.78 33.45
CA LYS A 84 7.71 23.53 34.12
C LYS A 84 8.74 22.82 33.22
N ARG A 85 8.34 21.93 32.31
CA ARG A 85 9.27 21.28 31.35
C ARG A 85 9.81 22.28 30.32
N VAL A 86 8.95 23.11 29.72
CA VAL A 86 9.36 24.10 28.70
C VAL A 86 10.42 25.06 29.25
N HIS A 87 10.26 25.56 30.47
CA HIS A 87 11.22 26.49 31.08
C HIS A 87 12.60 25.85 31.33
N ARG A 88 12.64 24.57 31.77
CA ARG A 88 13.91 23.83 31.96
C ARG A 88 14.66 23.54 30.65
N SER A 89 13.97 23.44 29.51
CA SER A 89 14.63 23.25 28.20
C SER A 89 15.40 24.52 27.75
N ARG A 90 14.80 25.70 27.94
CA ARG A 90 15.41 26.99 27.53
C ARG A 90 16.62 27.38 28.39
N ALA A 91 16.66 26.95 29.65
CA ALA A 91 17.76 27.27 30.57
C ALA A 91 19.07 26.50 30.31
N ARG A 92 19.07 25.44 29.48
CA ARG A 92 20.26 24.58 29.24
C ARG A 92 21.12 24.94 28.02
N LYS A 93 20.77 25.99 27.26
CA LYS A 93 21.54 26.41 26.06
C LYS A 93 22.66 27.43 26.36
N SER A 94 23.15 27.47 27.61
CA SER A 94 24.12 28.46 28.09
C SER A 94 25.10 27.90 29.15
N SER A 95 25.93 26.94 28.74
CA SER A 95 27.25 26.61 29.36
C SER A 95 27.89 25.46 28.57
N GLY A 96 29.18 25.56 28.23
CA GLY A 96 29.86 24.56 27.39
C GLY A 96 31.05 25.09 26.59
N LYS A 97 32.03 25.74 27.24
CA LYS A 97 33.33 26.09 26.66
C LYS A 97 34.43 25.23 27.29
N GLY A 98 35.33 24.67 26.47
CA GLY A 98 36.62 24.13 26.90
C GLY A 98 37.03 22.84 26.19
N GLY A 99 38.19 22.86 25.50
CA GLY A 99 38.81 21.65 24.92
C GLY A 99 39.69 21.93 23.69
N ASN A 100 41.01 21.76 23.84
CA ASN A 100 42.04 21.49 22.82
C ASN A 100 42.03 22.32 21.51
N SER A 101 42.68 23.49 21.53
CA SER A 101 42.81 24.41 20.38
C SER A 101 44.16 24.35 19.63
N THR A 102 45.02 23.35 19.87
CA THR A 102 46.42 23.36 19.38
C THR A 102 46.74 22.36 18.26
N ALA A 103 45.97 21.28 18.10
CA ALA A 103 46.23 20.27 17.05
C ALA A 103 45.74 20.71 15.65
N PHE A 104 44.58 21.39 15.57
CA PHE A 104 43.92 21.70 14.30
C PHE A 104 44.66 22.75 13.43
N PHE A 105 45.40 23.68 14.04
CA PHE A 105 46.12 24.73 13.30
C PHE A 105 47.25 24.18 12.41
N LEU A 106 47.94 23.11 12.85
CA LEU A 106 49.04 22.52 12.08
C LEU A 106 48.53 21.81 10.81
N ILE A 107 47.44 21.05 10.93
CA ILE A 107 46.82 20.34 9.79
C ILE A 107 46.25 21.34 8.77
N GLY A 108 45.56 22.39 9.25
CA GLY A 108 45.04 23.46 8.37
C GLY A 108 46.14 24.20 7.61
N GLY A 109 47.28 24.46 8.26
CA GLY A 109 48.45 25.07 7.62
C GLY A 109 49.01 24.21 6.48
N CYS A 110 49.17 22.90 6.70
CA CYS A 110 49.64 21.97 5.66
C CYS A 110 48.69 21.93 4.45
N ILE A 111 47.38 21.87 4.67
CA ILE A 111 46.38 21.86 3.59
C ILE A 111 46.45 23.17 2.77
N PHE A 112 46.59 24.33 3.44
CA PHE A 112 46.69 25.62 2.77
C PHE A 112 47.96 25.75 1.90
N VAL A 113 49.11 25.26 2.40
CA VAL A 113 50.36 25.22 1.61
C VAL A 113 50.22 24.28 0.41
N LEU A 114 49.61 23.11 0.58
CA LEU A 114 49.41 22.13 -0.50
C LEU A 114 48.47 22.68 -1.58
N TYR A 115 47.40 23.39 -1.18
CA TYR A 115 46.52 24.14 -2.09
C TYR A 115 47.27 25.21 -2.88
N LEU A 116 48.12 26.02 -2.22
CA LEU A 116 48.96 27.02 -2.91
C LEU A 116 49.93 26.39 -3.92
N VAL A 117 50.54 25.24 -3.60
CA VAL A 117 51.40 24.50 -4.53
C VAL A 117 50.61 23.99 -5.75
N VAL A 118 49.42 23.43 -5.55
CA VAL A 118 48.53 23.00 -6.65
C VAL A 118 48.13 24.20 -7.53
N CYS A 119 47.77 25.34 -6.93
CA CYS A 119 47.50 26.57 -7.69
C CYS A 119 48.72 27.02 -8.51
N LEU A 120 49.93 27.02 -7.94
CA LEU A 120 51.15 27.43 -8.64
C LEU A 120 51.51 26.50 -9.80
N ILE A 121 51.29 25.19 -9.66
CA ILE A 121 51.45 24.21 -10.75
C ILE A 121 50.40 24.46 -11.85
N PHE A 122 49.14 24.68 -11.48
CA PHE A 122 48.06 24.98 -12.42
C PHE A 122 48.33 26.27 -13.21
N PHE A 123 48.77 27.35 -12.55
CA PHE A 123 49.14 28.60 -13.21
C PHE A 123 50.37 28.48 -14.12
N ARG A 124 51.29 27.54 -13.86
CA ARG A 124 52.41 27.20 -14.76
C ARG A 124 52.01 26.32 -15.95
N SER A 125 50.81 25.74 -15.94
CA SER A 125 50.34 24.79 -16.96
C SER A 125 49.40 25.42 -17.98
N LEU A 126 49.21 26.74 -17.95
CA LEU A 126 48.42 27.48 -18.94
C LEU A 126 49.29 27.77 -20.18
N PRO A 127 48.81 27.50 -21.41
CA PRO A 127 49.60 27.70 -22.62
C PRO A 127 49.91 29.19 -22.85
N GLU A 128 51.12 29.46 -23.33
CA GLU A 128 51.58 30.82 -23.61
C GLU A 128 50.97 31.37 -24.90
N GLY A 129 50.69 32.67 -24.91
CA GLY A 129 50.17 33.40 -26.06
C GLY A 129 50.53 34.88 -25.94
N ASP A 130 50.79 35.50 -27.09
CA ASP A 130 51.49 36.78 -27.18
C ASP A 130 50.61 38.00 -26.88
N GLY A 131 51.21 39.03 -26.27
CA GLY A 131 50.66 40.39 -26.19
C GLY A 131 49.47 40.61 -25.24
N GLU A 132 49.69 41.28 -24.10
CA GLU A 132 48.72 41.79 -23.10
C GLU A 132 47.68 40.82 -22.48
N ALA A 133 47.38 39.68 -23.09
CA ALA A 133 46.26 38.79 -22.74
C ALA A 133 46.57 37.72 -21.66
N ARG A 134 47.64 37.91 -20.87
CA ARG A 134 48.12 36.89 -19.89
C ARG A 134 47.21 36.75 -18.66
N GLY A 135 46.88 35.50 -18.32
CA GLY A 135 46.23 35.11 -17.06
C GLY A 135 44.73 35.44 -16.94
N MET A 136 44.17 35.31 -15.73
CA MET A 136 42.72 35.43 -15.47
C MET A 136 42.07 36.72 -15.99
N ARG A 137 42.81 37.85 -16.04
CA ARG A 137 42.27 39.10 -16.60
C ARG A 137 41.85 38.93 -18.06
N GLY A 138 42.67 38.30 -18.90
CA GLY A 138 42.36 38.04 -20.32
C GLY A 138 41.23 37.01 -20.52
N LEU A 139 40.96 36.15 -19.54
CA LEU A 139 39.78 35.28 -19.56
C LEU A 139 38.51 36.06 -19.22
N VAL A 140 38.52 36.78 -18.08
CA VAL A 140 37.39 37.61 -17.62
C VAL A 140 37.02 38.70 -18.62
N GLN A 141 38.01 39.28 -19.31
CA GLN A 141 37.79 40.26 -20.38
C GLN A 141 36.95 39.66 -21.52
N ARG A 142 37.34 38.49 -22.05
CA ARG A 142 36.61 37.79 -23.12
C ARG A 142 35.20 37.37 -22.69
N THR A 143 35.02 36.88 -21.46
CA THR A 143 33.69 36.57 -20.92
C THR A 143 32.80 37.81 -20.82
N LYS A 144 33.35 38.95 -20.39
CA LYS A 144 32.62 40.23 -20.35
C LYS A 144 32.23 40.72 -21.75
N GLU A 145 33.13 40.63 -22.73
CA GLU A 145 32.85 41.06 -24.11
C GLU A 145 31.77 40.20 -24.78
N GLN A 146 31.74 38.89 -24.51
CA GLN A 146 30.61 38.02 -24.91
C GLN A 146 29.30 38.41 -24.21
N MET A 147 29.32 38.68 -22.89
CA MET A 147 28.13 39.14 -22.16
C MET A 147 27.62 40.51 -22.63
N VAL A 148 28.51 41.42 -23.02
CA VAL A 148 28.14 42.73 -23.59
C VAL A 148 27.48 42.57 -24.97
N LYS A 149 28.01 41.70 -25.83
CA LYS A 149 27.37 41.36 -27.12
C LYS A 149 25.99 40.72 -26.95
N LEU A 150 25.78 39.93 -25.89
CA LEU A 150 24.45 39.37 -25.56
C LEU A 150 23.49 40.42 -24.96
N ARG A 151 23.99 41.36 -24.13
CA ARG A 151 23.17 42.46 -23.58
C ARG A 151 22.77 43.52 -24.60
N GLY A 152 23.58 43.73 -25.64
CA GLY A 152 23.37 44.77 -26.67
C GLY A 152 22.09 44.63 -27.52
N LYS A 153 21.26 43.60 -27.30
CA LYS A 153 19.97 43.40 -28.00
C LYS A 153 18.71 43.65 -27.15
N LYS A 154 18.82 44.08 -25.88
CA LYS A 154 17.68 44.49 -25.05
C LYS A 154 18.04 45.64 -24.08
N SER A 155 17.87 46.90 -24.50
CA SER A 155 17.61 48.04 -23.60
C SER A 155 17.20 49.33 -24.33
N ILE A 156 15.90 49.63 -24.33
CA ILE A 156 15.26 50.97 -24.18
C ILE A 156 13.85 50.63 -23.63
N THR A 157 13.28 51.18 -22.54
CA THR A 157 13.56 52.36 -21.70
C THR A 157 13.78 52.02 -20.21
N ASP A 158 14.49 52.89 -19.48
CA ASP A 158 14.47 53.00 -18.00
C ASP A 158 13.13 53.63 -17.48
N SER A 159 12.83 53.85 -16.19
CA SER A 159 13.66 53.93 -14.97
C SER A 159 12.89 53.78 -13.64
N ALA A 160 13.57 53.27 -12.60
CA ALA A 160 13.29 53.41 -11.14
C ALA A 160 11.94 52.89 -10.58
N SER A 161 11.85 52.24 -9.41
CA SER A 161 12.67 52.41 -8.20
C SER A 161 12.93 51.08 -7.42
N LYS A 162 12.79 51.05 -6.07
CA LYS A 162 13.41 50.06 -5.16
C LYS A 162 12.43 49.12 -4.43
N SER A 163 13.01 48.04 -3.91
CA SER A 163 12.54 47.15 -2.80
C SER A 163 11.75 45.90 -3.19
N ASP A 164 11.90 44.89 -2.33
CA ASP A 164 11.08 43.69 -2.11
C ASP A 164 10.80 42.76 -3.30
N VAL A 165 11.62 41.70 -3.39
CA VAL A 165 11.38 40.55 -4.27
C VAL A 165 10.28 39.66 -3.69
N LYS A 166 9.02 40.10 -3.85
CA LYS A 166 7.89 39.17 -3.89
C LYS A 166 8.08 38.22 -5.08
N ARG A 167 7.95 36.91 -4.84
CA ARG A 167 7.92 35.91 -5.91
C ARG A 167 6.45 35.70 -6.33
N GLU A 168 5.89 36.69 -7.01
CA GLU A 168 4.47 36.72 -7.37
C GLU A 168 4.27 36.41 -8.86
N GLN A 169 3.38 35.45 -9.14
CA GLN A 169 2.71 35.14 -10.41
C GLN A 169 3.50 35.30 -11.73
N VAL A 170 3.93 34.16 -12.28
CA VAL A 170 3.90 33.99 -13.75
C VAL A 170 2.42 33.91 -14.15
N ASP A 171 2.02 34.73 -15.12
CA ASP A 171 0.66 34.78 -15.66
C ASP A 171 0.25 33.41 -16.24
N SER A 172 -0.81 32.82 -15.71
CA SER A 172 -1.29 31.48 -16.07
C SER A 172 -2.50 31.54 -17.00
N THR A 173 -2.26 31.92 -18.25
CA THR A 173 -3.22 31.84 -19.36
C THR A 173 -3.39 30.42 -19.92
N LEU A 174 -2.60 29.46 -19.44
CA LEU A 174 -2.86 28.02 -19.58
C LEU A 174 -3.75 27.53 -18.42
N PRO A 175 -4.73 26.63 -18.68
CA PRO A 175 -5.48 26.00 -17.61
C PRO A 175 -4.52 25.22 -16.69
N LYS A 176 -4.66 25.39 -15.38
CA LYS A 176 -3.84 24.66 -14.40
C LYS A 176 -4.16 23.16 -14.52
N SER A 177 -3.13 22.34 -14.67
CA SER A 177 -3.27 20.88 -14.64
C SER A 177 -3.98 20.44 -13.36
N PRO A 178 -4.96 19.51 -13.45
CA PRO A 178 -5.56 18.88 -12.26
C PRO A 178 -4.57 17.94 -11.55
N VAL A 179 -3.55 17.45 -12.26
CA VAL A 179 -2.41 16.72 -11.69
C VAL A 179 -1.41 17.74 -11.10
N PRO A 180 -1.11 17.67 -9.79
CA PRO A 180 -0.07 18.49 -9.16
C PRO A 180 1.34 18.14 -9.66
N ILE A 181 2.28 19.08 -9.54
CA ILE A 181 3.69 18.80 -9.83
C ILE A 181 4.27 17.95 -8.69
N GLY A 182 4.76 16.75 -9.03
CA GLY A 182 5.50 15.89 -8.10
C GLY A 182 6.90 16.43 -7.83
N ILE A 183 7.37 16.31 -6.59
CA ILE A 183 8.69 16.75 -6.13
C ILE A 183 9.39 15.66 -5.31
N TRP A 184 10.71 15.60 -5.35
CA TRP A 184 11.50 14.71 -4.49
C TRP A 184 12.82 15.37 -4.04
N PRO A 185 13.28 15.16 -2.79
CA PRO A 185 12.57 14.49 -1.68
C PRO A 185 11.40 15.34 -1.16
N VAL A 186 10.43 14.67 -0.52
CA VAL A 186 9.23 15.30 0.04
C VAL A 186 8.98 14.76 1.45
N SER A 187 8.43 15.59 2.33
CA SER A 187 7.90 15.14 3.64
C SER A 187 6.83 16.11 4.12
N ILE A 188 5.83 15.63 4.86
CA ILE A 188 4.69 16.47 5.29
C ILE A 188 5.11 17.62 6.23
N ARG A 189 6.24 17.46 6.92
CA ARG A 189 6.85 18.49 7.78
C ARG A 189 7.26 19.77 7.02
N ASN A 190 7.42 19.67 5.70
CA ASN A 190 7.70 20.82 4.84
C ASN A 190 6.40 21.54 4.42
N GLU A 191 5.25 21.07 4.90
CA GLU A 191 3.90 21.54 4.57
C GLU A 191 3.11 21.96 5.81
N ASP A 192 3.77 22.23 6.94
CA ASP A 192 3.18 22.77 8.17
C ASP A 192 2.19 23.91 7.85
N GLY A 193 0.90 23.67 8.11
CA GLY A 193 -0.19 24.60 7.81
C GLY A 193 -1.02 24.30 6.54
N LYS A 194 -0.64 23.31 5.71
CA LYS A 194 -1.48 22.77 4.62
C LYS A 194 -2.29 21.55 5.08
N PHE A 195 -3.03 21.73 6.15
CA PHE A 195 -3.91 20.72 6.74
C PHE A 195 -5.36 21.22 6.58
N GLU A 196 -6.28 20.28 6.45
CA GLU A 196 -7.73 20.54 6.43
C GLU A 196 -8.39 19.84 7.62
N ASP A 197 -9.39 20.50 8.20
CA ASP A 197 -10.13 19.95 9.33
C ASP A 197 -11.30 19.10 8.81
N ILE A 198 -11.28 17.80 9.08
CA ILE A 198 -12.38 16.87 8.76
C ILE A 198 -13.17 16.53 10.02
N GLN A 199 -14.49 16.30 9.88
CA GLN A 199 -15.29 15.72 10.97
C GLN A 199 -14.89 14.26 11.18
N HIS A 200 -14.57 13.88 12.41
CA HIS A 200 -14.23 12.50 12.76
C HIS A 200 -15.46 11.57 12.57
N PRO A 201 -15.39 10.54 11.71
CA PRO A 201 -16.57 9.76 11.26
C PRO A 201 -17.31 9.00 12.37
N GLY A 202 -16.64 8.73 13.50
CA GLY A 202 -17.24 8.14 14.69
C GLY A 202 -18.20 9.05 15.49
N PHE A 203 -18.31 10.36 15.23
CA PHE A 203 -19.20 11.27 15.97
C PHE A 203 -20.32 11.81 15.07
N ASP A 204 -21.44 12.19 15.66
CA ASP A 204 -22.60 12.76 14.94
C ASP A 204 -22.44 14.26 14.68
N GLU A 205 -23.19 14.77 13.70
CA GLU A 205 -23.29 16.21 13.44
C GLU A 205 -23.81 16.93 14.69
N GLY A 206 -23.15 18.03 15.07
CA GLY A 206 -23.36 18.71 16.37
C GLY A 206 -22.46 18.21 17.52
N HIS A 207 -21.76 17.08 17.34
CA HIS A 207 -20.64 16.67 18.20
C HIS A 207 -19.33 16.78 17.41
N GLU A 208 -18.88 18.02 17.23
CA GLU A 208 -17.72 18.42 16.40
C GLU A 208 -16.38 18.00 17.02
N VAL A 209 -16.02 16.73 16.82
CA VAL A 209 -14.63 16.28 16.95
C VAL A 209 -13.97 16.47 15.59
N LEU A 210 -13.56 17.71 15.33
CA LEU A 210 -12.75 18.04 14.15
C LEU A 210 -11.33 17.50 14.31
N MET A 211 -10.81 16.92 13.23
CA MET A 211 -9.44 16.44 13.12
C MET A 211 -8.72 17.17 11.99
N SER A 212 -7.65 17.89 12.33
CA SER A 212 -6.74 18.44 11.34
C SER A 212 -5.92 17.31 10.71
N VAL A 213 -6.13 17.05 9.43
CA VAL A 213 -5.44 16.03 8.64
C VAL A 213 -4.70 16.67 7.47
N PRO A 214 -3.66 16.05 6.92
CA PRO A 214 -3.04 16.53 5.68
C PRO A 214 -4.08 16.60 4.55
N SER A 215 -4.01 17.63 3.70
CA SER A 215 -4.77 17.60 2.45
C SER A 215 -4.27 16.49 1.53
N PHE A 216 -5.18 15.94 0.72
CA PHE A 216 -4.81 15.06 -0.39
C PHE A 216 -3.85 15.78 -1.35
N TRP A 217 -2.94 15.04 -1.98
CA TRP A 217 -2.00 15.62 -2.97
C TRP A 217 -2.74 16.25 -4.16
N ALA A 218 -3.74 15.54 -4.69
CA ALA A 218 -4.69 16.05 -5.65
C ALA A 218 -6.07 16.21 -4.98
N ASN A 219 -6.62 17.42 -5.01
CA ASN A 219 -7.87 17.75 -4.32
C ASN A 219 -9.11 17.10 -4.97
N ASP A 220 -9.05 16.88 -6.29
CA ASP A 220 -10.11 16.32 -7.11
C ASP A 220 -9.58 15.11 -7.92
N PRO A 221 -9.83 13.87 -7.45
CA PRO A 221 -9.51 12.64 -8.17
C PRO A 221 -10.22 12.55 -9.54
N VAL A 222 -11.46 13.05 -9.64
CA VAL A 222 -12.28 12.97 -10.86
C VAL A 222 -11.69 13.84 -11.95
N ALA A 223 -11.11 14.99 -11.60
CA ALA A 223 -10.39 15.83 -12.56
C ALA A 223 -9.12 15.14 -13.12
N ILE A 224 -8.56 14.13 -12.46
CA ILE A 224 -7.44 13.34 -13.01
C ILE A 224 -7.92 12.37 -14.09
N HIS A 225 -8.97 11.59 -13.84
CA HIS A 225 -9.45 10.56 -14.77
C HIS A 225 -10.63 10.99 -15.66
N GLU A 226 -11.18 12.18 -15.45
CA GLU A 226 -12.23 12.83 -16.25
C GLU A 226 -13.48 11.95 -16.45
N ASN A 227 -13.81 11.17 -15.42
CA ASN A 227 -14.83 10.11 -15.38
C ASN A 227 -14.78 9.10 -16.55
N LYS A 228 -13.59 8.81 -17.06
CA LYS A 228 -13.31 7.83 -18.13
C LYS A 228 -12.00 7.09 -17.82
N LEU A 229 -11.55 6.26 -18.76
CA LEU A 229 -10.19 5.70 -18.72
C LEU A 229 -9.17 6.82 -18.98
N MET A 230 -8.13 6.92 -18.14
CA MET A 230 -7.04 7.87 -18.31
C MET A 230 -6.28 7.65 -19.63
N SER A 231 -5.73 8.72 -20.22
CA SER A 231 -4.69 8.58 -21.24
C SER A 231 -3.35 8.18 -20.60
N ARG A 232 -2.50 7.49 -21.36
CA ARG A 232 -1.15 7.11 -20.91
C ARG A 232 -0.30 8.31 -20.50
N GLU A 233 -0.43 9.43 -21.21
CA GLU A 233 0.22 10.70 -20.87
C GLU A 233 -0.24 11.24 -19.50
N ARG A 234 -1.55 11.19 -19.20
CA ARG A 234 -2.10 11.59 -17.90
C ARG A 234 -1.61 10.69 -16.78
N ALA A 235 -1.59 9.37 -16.98
CA ALA A 235 -1.05 8.41 -16.02
C ALA A 235 0.45 8.68 -15.72
N LEU A 236 1.29 8.80 -16.76
CA LEU A 236 2.73 9.04 -16.63
C LEU A 236 3.11 10.45 -16.13
N SER A 237 2.18 11.40 -16.10
CA SER A 237 2.36 12.67 -15.40
C SER A 237 2.28 12.56 -13.87
N ILE A 238 1.86 11.39 -13.35
CA ILE A 238 1.87 11.08 -11.92
C ILE A 238 2.98 10.06 -11.63
N GLY A 239 4.10 10.56 -11.12
CA GLY A 239 5.19 9.72 -10.65
C GLY A 239 6.55 10.41 -10.69
N THR A 240 7.30 10.35 -9.60
CA THR A 240 8.55 11.09 -9.41
C THR A 240 9.80 10.22 -9.49
N CYS A 241 10.90 10.83 -9.91
CA CYS A 241 12.24 10.28 -9.86
C CYS A 241 13.07 10.93 -8.75
N ILE A 242 14.02 10.21 -8.16
CA ILE A 242 14.94 10.78 -7.16
C ILE A 242 15.81 11.90 -7.73
N THR A 243 16.19 11.81 -9.02
CA THR A 243 16.85 12.91 -9.74
C THR A 243 15.83 13.72 -10.55
N PRO A 244 15.90 15.07 -10.54
CA PRO A 244 15.15 15.88 -11.48
C PRO A 244 15.76 15.79 -12.89
N ASP A 245 14.93 16.04 -13.90
CA ASP A 245 15.35 16.20 -15.29
C ASP A 245 16.37 17.35 -15.45
N PRO A 246 17.50 17.15 -16.15
CA PRO A 246 18.56 18.16 -16.25
C PRO A 246 18.22 19.37 -17.15
N ILE A 247 17.12 19.33 -17.92
CA ILE A 247 16.70 20.41 -18.83
C ILE A 247 15.55 21.22 -18.22
N THR A 248 14.55 20.53 -17.67
CA THR A 248 13.30 21.11 -17.15
C THR A 248 13.28 21.27 -15.63
N GLY A 249 14.14 20.56 -14.90
CA GLY A 249 14.13 20.50 -13.44
C GLY A 249 13.00 19.65 -12.84
N SER A 250 12.21 18.95 -13.65
CA SER A 250 11.06 18.16 -13.20
C SER A 250 11.48 16.81 -12.61
N ASN A 251 11.00 16.46 -11.41
CA ASN A 251 11.07 15.08 -10.91
C ASN A 251 10.09 14.15 -11.65
N THR A 252 8.99 14.67 -12.21
CA THR A 252 8.07 13.90 -13.08
C THR A 252 8.68 13.75 -14.47
N ARG A 253 8.98 12.51 -14.88
CA ARG A 253 9.59 12.19 -16.19
C ARG A 253 8.93 11.02 -16.96
N GLY A 254 7.86 10.42 -16.45
CA GLY A 254 7.18 9.29 -17.09
C GLY A 254 8.12 8.11 -17.39
N ASP A 255 8.11 7.61 -18.63
CA ASP A 255 8.99 6.51 -19.07
C ASP A 255 10.48 6.85 -18.96
N ALA A 256 10.87 8.12 -19.11
CA ALA A 256 12.26 8.57 -19.03
C ALA A 256 12.83 8.53 -17.60
N CYS A 257 12.07 8.01 -16.63
CA CYS A 257 12.51 7.73 -15.28
C CYS A 257 13.14 6.31 -15.17
N PRO A 258 14.46 6.18 -14.92
CA PRO A 258 15.11 4.87 -14.73
C PRO A 258 14.49 4.07 -13.59
N LEU A 259 14.37 2.74 -13.73
CA LEU A 259 13.63 1.88 -12.79
C LEU A 259 14.17 1.92 -11.34
N ASN A 260 15.47 2.17 -11.17
CA ASN A 260 16.13 2.36 -9.87
C ASN A 260 15.93 3.78 -9.29
N GLU A 261 15.60 4.78 -10.11
CA GLU A 261 15.35 6.16 -9.67
C GLU A 261 13.88 6.45 -9.38
N ARG A 262 12.95 5.62 -9.87
CA ARG A 262 11.52 5.74 -9.60
C ARG A 262 11.23 5.57 -8.11
N THR A 263 10.52 6.53 -7.52
CA THR A 263 10.23 6.61 -6.08
C THR A 263 9.10 5.68 -5.63
N ILE A 264 9.11 5.30 -4.36
CA ILE A 264 8.12 4.39 -3.76
C ILE A 264 7.54 5.04 -2.50
N PHE A 265 6.23 5.26 -2.47
CA PHE A 265 5.47 5.55 -1.27
C PHE A 265 5.08 4.24 -0.57
N VAL A 266 5.24 4.15 0.75
CA VAL A 266 4.77 3.00 1.56
C VAL A 266 3.84 3.49 2.66
N GLY A 267 2.53 3.30 2.47
CA GLY A 267 1.50 3.62 3.46
C GLY A 267 1.30 2.49 4.47
N ILE A 268 1.37 2.81 5.77
CA ILE A 268 1.15 1.88 6.88
C ILE A 268 0.07 2.44 7.82
N ALA A 269 -0.90 1.61 8.18
CA ALA A 269 -1.85 1.89 9.26
C ALA A 269 -1.47 1.07 10.50
N SER A 270 -1.10 1.74 11.58
CA SER A 270 -0.74 1.14 12.88
C SER A 270 -1.82 1.42 13.92
N TYR A 271 -2.13 0.41 14.74
CA TYR A 271 -2.93 0.56 15.95
C TYR A 271 -2.23 -0.18 17.08
N ARG A 272 -1.62 0.59 18.00
CA ARG A 272 -0.94 0.10 19.22
C ARG A 272 0.05 -1.05 18.97
N ASP A 273 0.65 -1.12 17.76
CA ASP A 273 1.41 -2.28 17.30
C ASP A 273 2.92 -2.12 17.50
N TRP A 274 3.47 -2.87 18.46
CA TRP A 274 4.90 -2.85 18.79
C TRP A 274 5.82 -3.30 17.64
N GLN A 275 5.32 -4.06 16.65
CA GLN A 275 6.10 -4.47 15.48
C GLN A 275 6.17 -3.39 14.37
N CYS A 276 5.45 -2.28 14.50
CA CYS A 276 5.41 -1.24 13.47
C CYS A 276 6.80 -0.67 13.13
N ARG A 277 7.61 -0.40 14.15
CA ARG A 277 9.03 0.00 14.01
C ARG A 277 9.91 -1.06 13.34
N ASP A 278 9.60 -2.35 13.53
CA ASP A 278 10.37 -3.45 12.93
C ASP A 278 10.00 -3.60 11.45
N THR A 279 8.71 -3.42 11.11
CA THR A 279 8.22 -3.28 9.72
C THR A 279 8.93 -2.12 9.02
N VAL A 280 8.90 -0.90 9.59
CA VAL A 280 9.60 0.29 9.06
C VAL A 280 11.12 0.04 8.92
N THR A 281 11.74 -0.61 9.90
CA THR A 281 13.17 -0.97 9.82
C THR A 281 13.46 -1.95 8.69
N SER A 282 12.62 -2.97 8.48
CA SER A 282 12.78 -3.96 7.42
C SER A 282 12.60 -3.37 6.02
N ILE A 283 11.66 -2.45 5.84
CA ILE A 283 11.42 -1.72 4.57
C ILE A 283 12.72 -1.10 4.05
N PHE A 284 13.46 -0.40 4.91
CA PHE A 284 14.73 0.25 4.53
C PHE A 284 15.94 -0.71 4.55
N SER A 285 16.08 -1.58 5.55
CA SER A 285 17.26 -2.46 5.66
C SER A 285 17.28 -3.61 4.65
N ALA A 286 16.11 -3.99 4.12
CA ALA A 286 15.99 -5.03 3.09
C ALA A 286 15.92 -4.47 1.67
N ALA A 287 15.76 -3.16 1.47
CA ALA A 287 15.77 -2.54 0.13
C ALA A 287 17.17 -2.53 -0.49
N ALA A 288 17.23 -2.66 -1.82
CA ALA A 288 18.43 -2.40 -2.61
C ALA A 288 18.65 -0.90 -2.86
N HIS A 289 17.57 -0.12 -2.98
CA HIS A 289 17.60 1.32 -3.18
C HIS A 289 16.75 2.07 -2.13
N PRO A 290 17.13 2.08 -0.84
CA PRO A 290 16.37 2.76 0.22
C PRO A 290 16.24 4.29 0.01
N GLU A 291 17.11 4.92 -0.78
CA GLU A 291 17.12 6.36 -1.08
C GLU A 291 15.90 6.88 -1.86
N ARG A 292 15.09 5.98 -2.45
CA ARG A 292 13.88 6.33 -3.22
C ARG A 292 12.56 6.07 -2.50
N ILE A 293 12.63 5.61 -1.25
CA ILE A 293 11.48 5.07 -0.50
C ILE A 293 11.04 6.09 0.55
N ARG A 294 9.77 6.50 0.56
CA ARG A 294 9.19 7.27 1.66
C ARG A 294 8.14 6.43 2.37
N VAL A 295 8.30 6.29 3.68
CA VAL A 295 7.36 5.55 4.53
C VAL A 295 6.45 6.55 5.24
N ALA A 296 5.15 6.31 5.15
CA ALA A 296 4.11 7.17 5.69
C ALA A 296 3.22 6.35 6.61
N VAL A 297 3.29 6.63 7.91
CA VAL A 297 2.57 5.88 8.94
C VAL A 297 1.47 6.72 9.55
N VAL A 298 0.28 6.13 9.70
CA VAL A 298 -0.76 6.64 10.60
C VAL A 298 -0.73 5.78 11.85
N ASP A 299 -0.21 6.35 12.93
CA ASP A 299 0.15 5.62 14.15
C ASP A 299 -0.79 5.97 15.30
N GLN A 300 -1.67 5.03 15.64
CA GLN A 300 -2.75 5.20 16.60
C GLN A 300 -2.31 4.61 17.95
N ILE A 301 -1.89 5.47 18.88
CA ILE A 301 -1.20 5.08 20.11
C ILE A 301 -1.73 5.79 21.36
N VAL A 302 -1.54 5.18 22.53
CA VAL A 302 -1.78 5.78 23.84
C VAL A 302 -0.49 6.43 24.35
N ALA A 303 -0.51 7.76 24.49
CA ALA A 303 0.68 8.57 24.73
C ALA A 303 1.40 8.27 26.06
N GLY A 304 2.43 7.43 26.00
CA GLY A 304 3.26 7.02 27.14
C GLY A 304 3.06 5.58 27.61
N GLU A 305 2.17 4.83 26.96
CA GLU A 305 2.07 3.37 27.07
C GLU A 305 2.74 2.70 25.87
N ASP A 306 2.33 3.08 24.65
CA ASP A 306 2.83 2.47 23.42
C ASP A 306 4.00 3.29 22.82
N GLY A 307 4.80 2.65 21.95
CA GLY A 307 5.99 3.24 21.34
C GLY A 307 5.82 3.52 19.84
N SER A 308 5.97 4.78 19.43
CA SER A 308 5.84 5.24 18.03
C SER A 308 6.67 4.41 17.03
N CYS A 309 6.16 4.28 15.80
CA CYS A 309 6.83 3.60 14.69
C CYS A 309 8.14 4.26 14.22
N ASP A 310 8.29 5.60 14.37
CA ASP A 310 9.53 6.33 14.02
C ASP A 310 10.58 6.35 15.14
N ILE A 311 10.32 5.68 16.25
CA ILE A 311 11.24 5.59 17.38
C ILE A 311 11.91 4.20 17.37
N PRO A 312 13.23 4.11 17.09
CA PRO A 312 13.94 2.84 17.18
C PRO A 312 14.03 2.30 18.61
N HIS A 313 14.32 1.01 18.76
CA HIS A 313 14.51 0.36 20.07
C HIS A 313 15.70 0.95 20.85
N SER A 314 16.83 1.17 20.17
CA SER A 314 18.01 1.87 20.67
C SER A 314 17.98 3.35 20.25
N PRO A 315 18.30 4.33 21.10
CA PRO A 315 18.38 5.74 20.69
C PRO A 315 19.42 5.97 19.58
N CYS A 316 19.13 6.88 18.63
CA CYS A 316 20.07 7.27 17.56
C CYS A 316 21.43 7.84 18.05
N SER A 317 21.56 8.15 19.34
CA SER A 317 22.82 8.57 19.96
C SER A 317 23.69 7.40 20.45
N GLN A 318 23.18 6.17 20.41
CA GLN A 318 23.91 4.93 20.72
C GLN A 318 24.24 4.17 19.43
N ASP A 319 23.24 4.02 18.54
CA ASP A 319 23.45 3.56 17.16
C ASP A 319 22.83 4.58 16.19
N PRO A 320 23.64 5.39 15.48
CA PRO A 320 23.15 6.31 14.45
C PRO A 320 22.93 5.63 13.08
N ASN A 321 23.39 4.39 12.89
CA ASN A 321 23.43 3.70 11.60
C ASN A 321 22.25 2.74 11.38
N GLN A 322 21.43 2.47 12.40
CA GLN A 322 20.15 1.78 12.24
C GLN A 322 19.19 2.56 11.33
N SER A 323 18.36 1.84 10.57
CA SER A 323 17.64 2.37 9.41
C SER A 323 16.73 3.57 9.71
N ILE A 324 16.00 3.56 10.83
CA ILE A 324 15.10 4.66 11.22
C ILE A 324 15.89 5.97 11.49
N CYS A 325 17.15 5.87 11.92
CA CYS A 325 18.00 7.04 12.13
C CYS A 325 18.60 7.57 10.83
N LEU A 326 19.01 6.67 9.91
CA LEU A 326 19.55 7.04 8.60
C LEU A 326 18.50 7.66 7.68
N TYR A 327 17.32 7.05 7.57
CA TYR A 327 16.26 7.45 6.65
C TYR A 327 15.16 8.27 7.31
N LYS A 328 15.47 8.95 8.43
CA LYS A 328 14.49 9.69 9.23
C LYS A 328 13.69 10.72 8.42
N ASP A 329 14.37 11.46 7.53
CA ASP A 329 13.72 12.49 6.72
C ASP A 329 12.76 11.89 5.67
N GLN A 330 12.90 10.60 5.36
CA GLN A 330 12.03 9.77 4.52
C GLN A 330 10.95 8.99 5.32
N ILE A 331 10.81 9.21 6.63
CA ILE A 331 9.73 8.64 7.45
C ILE A 331 8.81 9.78 7.89
N ASP A 332 7.54 9.76 7.50
CA ASP A 332 6.49 10.66 8.00
C ASP A 332 5.52 9.88 8.89
N VAL A 333 5.18 10.42 10.07
CA VAL A 333 4.18 9.83 10.97
C VAL A 333 3.10 10.86 11.28
N TYR A 334 1.85 10.51 10.96
CA TYR A 334 0.68 11.16 11.54
C TYR A 334 0.29 10.38 12.81
N GLN A 335 0.64 10.92 13.97
CA GLN A 335 0.31 10.30 15.25
C GLN A 335 -1.12 10.68 15.66
N MET A 336 -1.94 9.69 15.99
CA MET A 336 -3.29 9.87 16.53
C MET A 336 -3.40 9.22 17.92
N GLU A 337 -4.20 9.80 18.81
CA GLU A 337 -4.56 9.15 20.08
C GLU A 337 -5.43 7.91 19.77
N ALA A 338 -5.07 6.74 20.29
CA ALA A 338 -5.75 5.47 19.97
C ALA A 338 -7.27 5.52 20.14
N GLU A 339 -7.76 6.27 21.13
CA GLU A 339 -9.19 6.48 21.43
C GLU A 339 -10.02 7.11 20.29
N LEU A 340 -9.39 7.56 19.19
CA LEU A 340 -10.01 8.07 17.97
C LEU A 340 -10.02 7.05 16.81
N ALA A 341 -9.55 5.82 17.03
CA ALA A 341 -9.57 4.78 16.02
C ALA A 341 -10.99 4.22 15.83
N VAL A 342 -11.53 4.36 14.61
CA VAL A 342 -12.79 3.72 14.17
C VAL A 342 -12.57 2.48 13.29
N GLY A 343 -11.31 2.08 13.08
CA GLY A 343 -10.92 0.95 12.23
C GLY A 343 -9.80 1.31 11.24
N PRO A 344 -9.21 0.30 10.57
CA PRO A 344 -8.04 0.48 9.71
C PRO A 344 -8.30 1.39 8.50
N VAL A 345 -9.54 1.45 7.99
CA VAL A 345 -9.86 2.25 6.80
C VAL A 345 -9.72 3.75 7.05
N PHE A 346 -10.11 4.24 8.23
CA PHE A 346 -9.93 5.65 8.58
C PHE A 346 -8.44 6.01 8.70
N ALA A 347 -7.63 5.11 9.28
CA ALA A 347 -6.19 5.26 9.30
C ALA A 347 -5.59 5.24 7.88
N ARG A 348 -6.07 4.38 6.97
CA ARG A 348 -5.62 4.35 5.56
C ARG A 348 -6.14 5.54 4.73
N HIS A 349 -7.29 6.13 5.06
CA HIS A 349 -7.74 7.42 4.51
C HIS A 349 -6.77 8.55 4.85
N ILE A 350 -6.37 8.65 6.13
CA ILE A 350 -5.30 9.57 6.54
C ILE A 350 -3.96 9.17 5.88
N GLY A 351 -3.70 7.88 5.70
CA GLY A 351 -2.52 7.37 4.99
C GLY A 351 -2.42 7.82 3.54
N TYR A 352 -3.50 7.74 2.76
CA TYR A 352 -3.54 8.21 1.37
C TYR A 352 -3.42 9.73 1.27
N ARG A 353 -3.83 10.48 2.31
CA ARG A 353 -3.54 11.92 2.43
C ARG A 353 -2.06 12.23 2.66
N LEU A 354 -1.22 11.25 3.02
CA LEU A 354 0.23 11.42 3.16
C LEU A 354 1.00 11.28 1.84
N TYR A 355 0.44 10.64 0.80
CA TYR A 355 1.05 10.47 -0.53
C TYR A 355 1.35 11.82 -1.22
N ARG A 356 2.41 11.93 -2.02
CA ARG A 356 2.88 13.21 -2.60
C ARG A 356 3.40 13.14 -4.05
N GLY A 357 2.97 12.14 -4.83
CA GLY A 357 3.35 12.00 -6.24
C GLY A 357 4.52 11.04 -6.47
N GLU A 358 4.73 10.07 -5.57
CA GLU A 358 5.68 8.97 -5.77
C GLU A 358 5.31 8.09 -6.97
N TYR A 359 6.30 7.52 -7.66
CA TYR A 359 6.07 6.74 -8.88
C TYR A 359 5.26 5.46 -8.63
N TYR A 360 5.59 4.76 -7.56
CA TYR A 360 4.83 3.61 -7.05
C TYR A 360 4.23 3.94 -5.70
N ALA A 361 3.09 3.30 -5.42
CA ALA A 361 2.49 3.28 -4.10
C ALA A 361 2.32 1.85 -3.60
N MET A 362 2.77 1.62 -2.38
CA MET A 362 2.56 0.40 -1.61
C MET A 362 1.63 0.69 -0.43
N GLN A 363 0.78 -0.27 -0.10
CA GLN A 363 0.14 -0.38 1.20
C GLN A 363 0.62 -1.66 1.89
N SER A 364 0.90 -1.58 3.19
CA SER A 364 1.27 -2.71 4.04
C SER A 364 0.62 -2.58 5.42
N ASP A 365 0.25 -3.71 6.02
CA ASP A 365 -0.05 -3.77 7.45
C ASP A 365 1.22 -3.55 8.29
N ALA A 366 1.05 -3.18 9.57
CA ALA A 366 2.13 -2.73 10.46
C ALA A 366 3.02 -3.83 11.05
N HIS A 367 2.78 -5.11 10.74
CA HIS A 367 3.50 -6.25 11.31
C HIS A 367 3.94 -7.22 10.20
N VAL A 368 4.76 -6.68 9.29
CA VAL A 368 5.21 -7.29 8.05
C VAL A 368 6.72 -7.19 7.94
N THR A 369 7.41 -8.26 7.55
CA THR A 369 8.87 -8.26 7.34
C THR A 369 9.18 -8.41 5.86
N PHE A 370 10.00 -7.50 5.34
CA PHE A 370 10.39 -7.47 3.93
C PHE A 370 11.62 -8.34 3.63
N THR A 371 11.67 -8.89 2.43
CA THR A 371 12.78 -9.71 1.91
C THR A 371 13.86 -8.84 1.27
N LYS A 372 15.09 -9.35 1.22
CA LYS A 372 16.24 -8.63 0.67
C LYS A 372 16.10 -8.43 -0.85
N GLY A 373 16.12 -7.17 -1.28
CA GLY A 373 15.91 -6.74 -2.66
C GLY A 373 14.44 -6.53 -3.04
N TRP A 374 13.51 -6.51 -2.06
CA TRP A 374 12.06 -6.45 -2.31
C TRP A 374 11.63 -5.33 -3.28
N ASP A 375 12.28 -4.17 -3.22
CA ASP A 375 11.94 -2.96 -3.96
C ASP A 375 12.32 -3.06 -5.44
N VAL A 376 13.37 -3.83 -5.77
CA VAL A 376 13.73 -4.17 -7.14
C VAL A 376 12.89 -5.36 -7.62
N ASP A 377 12.62 -6.35 -6.77
CA ASP A 377 11.79 -7.49 -7.12
C ASP A 377 10.35 -7.05 -7.47
N ILE A 378 9.66 -6.34 -6.58
CA ILE A 378 8.26 -5.95 -6.81
C ILE A 378 8.10 -4.97 -8.00
N ILE A 379 9.12 -4.17 -8.29
CA ILE A 379 9.14 -3.32 -9.50
C ILE A 379 9.40 -4.16 -10.75
N SER A 380 10.32 -5.13 -10.71
CA SER A 380 10.52 -6.06 -11.84
C SER A 380 9.25 -6.86 -12.14
N GLN A 381 8.46 -7.16 -11.11
CA GLN A 381 7.16 -7.78 -11.25
C GLN A 381 6.15 -6.79 -11.86
N MET A 382 6.05 -5.56 -11.35
CA MET A 382 5.13 -4.53 -11.85
C MET A 382 5.38 -4.20 -13.33
N GLU A 383 6.61 -3.89 -13.75
CA GLU A 383 6.87 -3.53 -15.15
C GLU A 383 6.53 -4.66 -16.13
N ALA A 384 6.65 -5.91 -15.68
CA ALA A 384 6.42 -7.09 -16.51
C ALA A 384 4.95 -7.52 -16.61
N THR A 385 4.00 -6.73 -16.08
CA THR A 385 2.60 -6.80 -16.52
C THR A 385 2.43 -6.19 -17.92
N GLY A 386 3.23 -5.18 -18.27
CA GLY A 386 3.01 -4.32 -19.44
C GLY A 386 1.80 -3.38 -19.31
N ASP A 387 1.25 -3.25 -18.10
CA ASP A 387 0.00 -2.55 -17.81
C ASP A 387 0.20 -1.47 -16.74
N GLU A 388 0.04 -0.20 -17.15
CA GLU A 388 0.11 0.98 -16.28
C GLU A 388 -1.06 1.02 -15.27
N MET A 389 -2.18 0.36 -15.58
CA MET A 389 -3.35 0.26 -14.71
C MET A 389 -3.28 -0.98 -13.79
N ALA A 390 -2.13 -1.65 -13.71
CA ALA A 390 -1.94 -2.81 -12.83
C ALA A 390 -1.85 -2.43 -11.34
N VAL A 391 -2.46 -3.27 -10.51
CA VAL A 391 -2.35 -3.27 -9.05
C VAL A 391 -1.98 -4.69 -8.61
N LEU A 392 -0.73 -4.90 -8.20
CA LEU A 392 -0.32 -6.15 -7.57
C LEU A 392 -0.88 -6.19 -6.14
N SER A 393 -1.64 -7.21 -5.76
CA SER A 393 -2.21 -7.33 -4.41
C SER A 393 -2.35 -8.79 -4.02
N THR A 394 -2.34 -9.09 -2.73
CA THR A 394 -2.55 -10.45 -2.19
C THR A 394 -2.72 -10.39 -0.67
N TYR A 395 -3.28 -11.44 -0.07
CA TYR A 395 -2.94 -11.73 1.33
C TYR A 395 -1.48 -12.19 1.42
N LEU A 396 -0.83 -11.91 2.55
CA LEU A 396 0.56 -12.29 2.77
C LEU A 396 0.64 -13.68 3.41
N THR A 397 1.63 -14.47 3.01
CA THR A 397 1.99 -15.70 3.72
C THR A 397 2.58 -15.37 5.10
N ASP A 398 2.43 -16.27 6.06
CA ASP A 398 2.99 -16.10 7.40
C ASP A 398 4.53 -16.04 7.39
N ILE A 399 5.13 -15.28 8.32
CA ILE A 399 6.59 -15.10 8.44
C ILE A 399 7.35 -16.37 8.84
N VAL A 400 6.75 -17.30 9.59
CA VAL A 400 7.48 -18.43 10.19
C VAL A 400 8.01 -19.37 9.09
N GLY A 401 9.33 -19.53 9.05
CA GLY A 401 10.02 -20.33 8.03
C GLY A 401 9.99 -19.74 6.61
N SER A 402 9.64 -18.46 6.45
CA SER A 402 9.45 -17.83 5.13
C SER A 402 10.61 -16.97 4.64
N ILE A 403 11.48 -16.51 5.55
CA ILE A 403 12.71 -15.78 5.23
C ILE A 403 13.91 -16.56 5.80
N ASP A 404 15.00 -16.65 5.06
CA ASP A 404 16.29 -17.15 5.57
C ASP A 404 16.93 -16.10 6.51
N PRO A 405 17.12 -16.39 7.81
CA PRO A 405 17.66 -15.42 8.77
C PRO A 405 19.11 -15.01 8.50
N ASN A 406 19.85 -15.72 7.63
CA ASN A 406 21.24 -15.42 7.30
C ASN A 406 21.37 -14.52 6.06
N THR A 407 20.51 -14.71 5.05
CA THR A 407 20.60 -13.99 3.78
C THR A 407 19.51 -12.92 3.60
N GLY A 408 18.40 -13.01 4.34
CA GLY A 408 17.21 -12.16 4.17
C GLY A 408 16.36 -12.51 2.95
N LEU A 409 16.67 -13.60 2.23
CA LEU A 409 15.96 -14.01 1.03
C LEU A 409 14.69 -14.81 1.37
N SER A 410 13.71 -14.79 0.46
CA SER A 410 12.52 -15.66 0.56
C SER A 410 12.90 -17.14 0.48
N LEU A 411 12.38 -17.93 1.43
CA LEU A 411 12.34 -19.39 1.36
C LEU A 411 11.07 -19.89 0.66
N ARG A 412 10.04 -19.05 0.51
CA ARG A 412 8.78 -19.41 -0.12
C ARG A 412 8.89 -19.37 -1.64
N LYS A 413 8.48 -20.48 -2.25
CA LYS A 413 8.15 -20.60 -3.67
C LYS A 413 6.64 -20.70 -3.88
N THR A 414 5.86 -20.28 -2.90
CA THR A 414 4.38 -20.25 -2.92
C THR A 414 3.89 -18.82 -2.73
N ARG A 415 2.66 -18.56 -3.18
CA ARG A 415 1.90 -17.33 -2.93
C ARG A 415 0.43 -17.66 -2.69
N PRO A 416 -0.32 -16.86 -1.91
CA PRO A 416 -1.78 -16.89 -1.95
C PRO A 416 -2.32 -16.39 -3.31
N ILE A 417 -3.49 -16.86 -3.71
CA ILE A 417 -4.18 -16.41 -4.94
C ILE A 417 -5.61 -16.01 -4.56
N MET A 418 -5.98 -14.75 -4.74
CA MET A 418 -7.31 -14.26 -4.32
C MET A 418 -8.40 -14.67 -5.30
N CYS A 419 -9.07 -15.79 -5.03
CA CYS A 419 -10.09 -16.37 -5.94
C CYS A 419 -11.32 -16.96 -5.23
N ASN A 420 -11.34 -17.08 -3.90
CA ASN A 420 -12.53 -17.47 -3.14
C ASN A 420 -13.18 -16.24 -2.47
N THR A 421 -14.50 -16.11 -2.59
CA THR A 421 -15.29 -15.07 -1.90
C THR A 421 -16.71 -15.53 -1.58
N GLU A 422 -17.26 -15.06 -0.46
CA GLU A 422 -18.62 -15.34 -0.02
C GLU A 422 -19.31 -14.05 0.47
N TYR A 423 -20.63 -14.12 0.72
CA TYR A 423 -21.36 -13.06 1.40
C TYR A 423 -21.37 -13.29 2.91
N GLU A 424 -20.97 -12.30 3.70
CA GLU A 424 -21.10 -12.32 5.16
C GLU A 424 -21.92 -11.14 5.68
N GLY A 425 -22.21 -11.14 6.99
CA GLY A 425 -23.11 -10.18 7.64
C GLY A 425 -24.57 -10.61 7.63
N GLN A 426 -25.49 -9.68 7.93
CA GLN A 426 -26.93 -9.95 8.03
C GLN A 426 -27.77 -8.88 7.30
N GLY A 427 -28.94 -9.28 6.80
CA GLY A 427 -29.91 -8.39 6.15
C GLY A 427 -29.33 -7.59 4.97
N GLU A 428 -29.61 -6.29 4.94
CA GLU A 428 -29.06 -5.31 3.99
C GLU A 428 -27.54 -5.15 4.11
N GLY A 429 -26.98 -5.26 5.32
CA GLY A 429 -25.54 -5.16 5.59
C GLY A 429 -24.70 -6.32 5.07
N ARG A 430 -25.32 -7.31 4.40
CA ARG A 430 -24.59 -8.41 3.75
C ARG A 430 -23.72 -7.91 2.60
N HIS A 431 -22.42 -8.18 2.68
CA HIS A 431 -21.37 -7.71 1.78
C HIS A 431 -20.40 -8.85 1.44
N LEU A 432 -19.53 -8.68 0.45
CA LEU A 432 -18.52 -9.69 0.12
C LEU A 432 -17.36 -9.67 1.12
N ARG A 433 -16.98 -10.85 1.62
CA ARG A 433 -15.66 -11.10 2.22
C ARG A 433 -14.89 -12.11 1.37
N HIS A 434 -13.60 -11.84 1.17
CA HIS A 434 -12.68 -12.76 0.53
C HIS A 434 -12.25 -13.86 1.53
N LEU A 435 -12.26 -15.11 1.08
CA LEU A 435 -12.13 -16.29 1.93
C LEU A 435 -10.67 -16.65 2.24
N SER A 436 -10.46 -17.80 2.90
CA SER A 436 -9.12 -18.42 2.92
C SER A 436 -8.68 -18.70 1.48
N GLN A 437 -7.57 -18.07 1.09
CA GLN A 437 -7.05 -18.14 -0.28
C GLN A 437 -6.07 -19.30 -0.41
N PRO A 438 -6.11 -20.09 -1.50
CA PRO A 438 -5.17 -21.17 -1.71
C PRO A 438 -3.75 -20.62 -1.87
N GLU A 439 -2.78 -21.23 -1.18
CA GLU A 439 -1.36 -21.07 -1.55
C GLU A 439 -1.03 -22.03 -2.69
N GLY A 440 -0.53 -21.47 -3.79
CA GLY A 440 0.02 -22.22 -4.92
C GLY A 440 1.51 -21.91 -5.10
N VAL A 441 2.29 -22.91 -5.53
CA VAL A 441 3.51 -22.61 -6.29
C VAL A 441 3.06 -21.85 -7.54
N PRO A 442 3.74 -20.79 -7.98
CA PRO A 442 3.33 -20.17 -9.22
C PRO A 442 3.59 -21.17 -10.35
N ASP A 443 2.56 -21.48 -11.13
CA ASP A 443 2.60 -22.40 -12.29
C ASP A 443 3.50 -21.86 -13.44
N ILE A 444 4.23 -20.79 -13.14
CA ILE A 444 4.67 -19.72 -14.01
C ILE A 444 5.85 -18.96 -13.36
N HIS A 445 6.90 -18.64 -14.13
CA HIS A 445 8.08 -17.88 -13.69
C HIS A 445 8.50 -16.75 -14.63
N GLY A 446 8.95 -15.63 -14.04
CA GLY A 446 9.68 -14.53 -14.68
C GLY A 446 8.99 -13.16 -14.64
N MET A 447 7.73 -13.12 -14.20
CA MET A 447 6.80 -11.99 -14.18
C MET A 447 5.47 -12.45 -13.56
N PRO A 448 4.60 -11.57 -12.99
CA PRO A 448 3.51 -11.94 -12.05
C PRO A 448 2.12 -12.16 -12.67
N GLN A 449 1.69 -13.34 -13.09
CA GLN A 449 2.38 -14.62 -13.32
C GLN A 449 2.37 -14.89 -14.87
N LEU A 450 3.36 -14.47 -15.72
CA LEU A 450 3.55 -14.97 -17.14
C LEU A 450 4.72 -15.96 -17.29
N GLN A 451 4.54 -17.13 -17.95
CA GLN A 451 5.61 -18.11 -18.26
C GLN A 451 5.61 -18.60 -19.72
N LYS A 452 6.82 -18.92 -20.22
CA LYS A 452 7.03 -19.52 -21.53
C LYS A 452 8.21 -20.53 -21.55
N MET A 453 7.98 -21.70 -22.12
CA MET A 453 8.95 -22.46 -22.92
C MET A 453 8.17 -23.45 -23.81
N ARG A 454 8.44 -23.64 -25.10
CA ARG A 454 9.70 -23.51 -25.86
C ARG A 454 9.56 -22.83 -27.25
N SER A 455 10.67 -22.23 -27.68
CA SER A 455 11.15 -22.10 -29.08
C SER A 455 10.12 -21.87 -30.22
N SER A 456 9.71 -20.61 -30.39
CA SER A 456 9.49 -20.00 -31.72
C SER A 456 9.78 -18.49 -31.61
N PRO A 457 10.31 -17.80 -32.66
CA PRO A 457 10.82 -16.43 -32.50
C PRO A 457 9.76 -15.34 -32.30
N ASN A 458 8.49 -15.59 -32.69
CA ASN A 458 7.43 -14.59 -32.65
C ASN A 458 6.40 -14.91 -31.54
N GLU A 459 5.77 -13.86 -31.01
CA GLU A 459 4.68 -13.80 -30.00
C GLU A 459 5.02 -13.88 -28.49
N PHE A 460 4.23 -13.14 -27.69
CA PHE A 460 4.36 -12.86 -26.25
C PHE A 460 3.10 -13.39 -25.49
N ALA A 461 3.21 -13.96 -24.28
CA ALA A 461 2.06 -14.32 -23.42
C ALA A 461 2.44 -14.81 -21.98
N CYS A 462 1.54 -14.84 -20.98
CA CYS A 462 0.71 -13.73 -20.42
C CYS A 462 0.31 -13.94 -18.88
N SER A 463 0.13 -12.87 -18.04
CA SER A 463 0.31 -12.83 -16.53
C SER A 463 -0.90 -12.96 -15.57
N LEU A 464 -1.09 -14.03 -14.75
CA LEU A 464 -2.34 -14.24 -13.95
C LEU A 464 -2.90 -12.97 -13.21
N PRO A 465 -4.03 -12.38 -13.66
CA PRO A 465 -4.80 -11.46 -12.83
C PRO A 465 -5.47 -12.23 -11.68
N GLN A 466 -6.03 -11.49 -10.73
CA GLN A 466 -6.96 -11.98 -9.72
C GLN A 466 -8.23 -11.12 -9.75
N PRO A 467 -9.41 -11.66 -9.41
CA PRO A 467 -10.64 -10.87 -9.34
C PRO A 467 -10.64 -9.78 -8.25
N TYR A 468 -9.89 -9.97 -7.16
CA TYR A 468 -10.08 -9.22 -5.90
C TYR A 468 -8.85 -8.39 -5.50
N TRP A 469 -9.03 -7.49 -4.55
CA TRP A 469 -7.96 -6.64 -3.97
C TRP A 469 -7.93 -6.82 -2.45
N ALA A 470 -6.74 -6.92 -1.87
CA ALA A 470 -6.54 -7.15 -0.43
C ALA A 470 -6.15 -5.87 0.32
N ALA A 471 -6.77 -5.69 1.49
CA ALA A 471 -6.47 -4.67 2.48
C ALA A 471 -5.01 -4.71 2.95
N GLY A 472 -4.49 -5.89 3.27
CA GLY A 472 -3.20 -6.01 3.97
C GLY A 472 -1.95 -5.78 3.13
N TYR A 473 -2.05 -5.95 1.80
CA TYR A 473 -0.95 -5.67 0.89
C TYR A 473 -1.41 -5.33 -0.53
N SER A 474 -0.94 -4.20 -1.05
CA SER A 474 -0.98 -3.89 -2.49
C SER A 474 0.17 -3.00 -2.93
N PHE A 475 0.53 -3.07 -4.22
CA PHE A 475 1.56 -2.31 -4.89
C PHE A 475 1.06 -1.88 -6.28
N SER A 476 1.17 -0.59 -6.60
CA SER A 476 0.54 0.04 -7.77
C SER A 476 1.39 1.18 -8.32
N ARG A 477 1.07 1.69 -9.52
CA ARG A 477 1.46 3.05 -9.92
C ARG A 477 0.84 4.07 -8.96
N GLY A 478 1.55 5.17 -8.68
CA GLY A 478 1.11 6.20 -7.74
C GLY A 478 -0.24 6.86 -8.07
N HIS A 479 -0.66 6.85 -9.35
CA HIS A 479 -1.97 7.36 -9.75
C HIS A 479 -3.15 6.56 -9.16
N PHE A 480 -2.97 5.31 -8.73
CA PHE A 480 -4.00 4.55 -8.01
C PHE A 480 -4.44 5.27 -6.74
N VAL A 481 -3.49 5.70 -5.90
CA VAL A 481 -3.77 6.48 -4.67
C VAL A 481 -4.41 7.82 -4.99
N ALA A 482 -3.99 8.48 -6.07
CA ALA A 482 -4.52 9.78 -6.47
C ALA A 482 -5.94 9.72 -7.08
N THR A 483 -6.35 8.58 -7.65
CA THR A 483 -7.66 8.41 -8.32
C THR A 483 -8.67 7.57 -7.54
N VAL A 484 -8.23 6.71 -6.64
CA VAL A 484 -9.08 5.82 -5.81
C VAL A 484 -8.83 6.08 -4.32
N PRO A 485 -9.14 7.29 -3.79
CA PRO A 485 -8.95 7.57 -2.38
C PRO A 485 -9.91 6.75 -1.51
N TYR A 486 -9.44 6.30 -0.35
CA TYR A 486 -10.32 5.70 0.67
C TYR A 486 -11.46 6.63 1.07
N ASP A 487 -12.65 6.06 1.20
CA ASP A 487 -13.72 6.66 2.00
C ASP A 487 -13.46 6.38 3.50
N LEU A 488 -14.17 7.07 4.40
CA LEU A 488 -13.96 7.06 5.85
C LEU A 488 -14.44 5.78 6.57
N TYR A 489 -14.79 4.73 5.82
CA TYR A 489 -15.80 3.74 6.21
C TYR A 489 -15.33 2.28 6.03
N GLN A 490 -15.76 1.38 6.93
CA GLN A 490 -15.35 -0.05 6.93
C GLN A 490 -16.03 -0.87 5.82
N GLY A 491 -15.27 -1.76 5.16
CA GLY A 491 -15.74 -2.57 4.02
C GLY A 491 -14.89 -2.38 2.76
N GLU A 492 -13.59 -2.17 2.95
CA GLU A 492 -12.72 -1.55 1.97
C GLU A 492 -12.24 -2.49 0.85
N GLU A 493 -12.13 -3.80 1.10
CA GLU A 493 -11.62 -4.74 0.09
C GLU A 493 -12.48 -4.72 -1.18
N MET A 494 -13.79 -4.90 -0.96
CA MET A 494 -14.85 -4.77 -1.96
C MET A 494 -14.92 -3.35 -2.55
N SER A 495 -14.85 -2.30 -1.71
CA SER A 495 -15.02 -0.91 -2.16
C SER A 495 -13.88 -0.45 -3.07
N ILE A 496 -12.62 -0.62 -2.63
CA ILE A 496 -11.44 -0.27 -3.41
C ILE A 496 -11.33 -1.16 -4.66
N GLY A 497 -11.67 -2.45 -4.55
CA GLY A 497 -11.73 -3.37 -5.70
C GLY A 497 -12.68 -2.90 -6.80
N LEU A 498 -13.93 -2.59 -6.47
CA LEU A 498 -14.94 -2.20 -7.46
C LEU A 498 -14.75 -0.76 -7.97
N ARG A 499 -14.32 0.17 -7.11
CA ARG A 499 -13.99 1.54 -7.52
C ARG A 499 -12.75 1.60 -8.39
N GLY A 500 -11.68 0.87 -8.05
CA GLY A 500 -10.51 0.78 -8.91
C GLY A 500 -10.85 0.12 -10.25
N PHE A 501 -11.58 -1.00 -10.25
CA PHE A 501 -12.05 -1.63 -11.49
C PHE A 501 -12.83 -0.63 -12.39
N SER A 502 -13.75 0.15 -11.82
CA SER A 502 -14.55 1.13 -12.57
C SER A 502 -13.79 2.37 -13.05
N VAL A 503 -12.69 2.77 -12.39
CA VAL A 503 -11.71 3.74 -12.94
C VAL A 503 -10.81 3.11 -14.02
N GLY A 504 -10.70 1.78 -14.05
CA GLY A 504 -10.02 1.01 -15.09
C GLY A 504 -8.81 0.20 -14.62
N TYR A 505 -8.61 0.04 -13.31
CA TYR A 505 -7.50 -0.74 -12.74
C TYR A 505 -7.72 -2.26 -12.84
N ASP A 506 -6.62 -2.99 -13.00
CA ASP A 506 -6.58 -4.44 -13.10
C ASP A 506 -5.73 -5.06 -11.99
N TYR A 507 -6.30 -6.05 -11.30
CA TYR A 507 -5.67 -6.68 -10.15
C TYR A 507 -4.90 -7.93 -10.53
N PHE A 508 -3.67 -8.05 -10.02
CA PHE A 508 -2.79 -9.20 -10.24
C PHE A 508 -2.23 -9.68 -8.91
N ALA A 509 -1.95 -10.97 -8.78
CA ALA A 509 -1.15 -11.46 -7.65
C ALA A 509 0.35 -11.35 -7.99
N PRO A 510 1.24 -10.95 -7.05
CA PRO A 510 2.70 -10.95 -7.25
C PRO A 510 3.23 -12.37 -7.50
N GLU A 511 4.17 -12.60 -8.43
CA GLU A 511 4.80 -13.92 -8.66
C GLU A 511 5.50 -14.44 -7.40
N ARG A 512 6.23 -13.54 -6.74
CA ARG A 512 7.07 -13.82 -5.57
C ARG A 512 6.61 -12.91 -4.43
N SER A 513 6.31 -13.51 -3.28
CA SER A 513 6.06 -12.78 -2.04
C SER A 513 7.33 -12.05 -1.60
N VAL A 514 7.32 -10.72 -1.71
CA VAL A 514 8.46 -9.86 -1.36
C VAL A 514 8.49 -9.49 0.13
N CYS A 515 7.43 -9.81 0.86
CA CYS A 515 7.30 -9.64 2.31
C CYS A 515 6.32 -10.68 2.89
N PHE A 516 6.34 -10.84 4.22
CA PHE A 516 5.54 -11.83 4.95
C PHE A 516 4.96 -11.24 6.25
N HIS A 517 3.81 -11.75 6.67
CA HIS A 517 3.01 -11.19 7.78
C HIS A 517 3.20 -11.99 9.08
N SER A 518 3.26 -11.30 10.21
CA SER A 518 3.38 -11.89 11.56
C SER A 518 2.00 -12.27 12.11
N TYR A 519 1.44 -13.42 11.70
CA TYR A 519 0.13 -13.86 12.24
C TYR A 519 0.26 -14.37 13.67
N ALA A 520 -0.88 -14.39 14.38
CA ALA A 520 -1.01 -14.95 15.72
C ALA A 520 -1.01 -16.49 15.75
N LYS A 521 0.05 -17.11 15.20
CA LYS A 521 0.22 -18.56 15.06
C LYS A 521 1.62 -18.98 15.54
N GLY A 522 1.73 -20.22 16.02
CA GLY A 522 3.01 -20.78 16.47
C GLY A 522 3.70 -19.91 17.53
N GLU A 523 4.99 -19.66 17.34
CA GLU A 523 5.82 -18.82 18.22
C GLU A 523 5.30 -17.37 18.38
N ASN A 524 4.69 -16.80 17.33
CA ASN A 524 4.15 -15.44 17.36
C ASN A 524 2.85 -15.32 18.17
N GLN A 525 2.11 -16.41 18.40
CA GLN A 525 0.79 -16.40 19.02
C GLN A 525 0.79 -15.73 20.41
N ALA A 526 1.77 -16.04 21.26
CA ALA A 526 1.86 -15.50 22.62
C ALA A 526 2.26 -14.01 22.70
N GLY A 527 2.73 -13.44 21.59
CA GLY A 527 2.99 -12.00 21.42
C GLY A 527 1.82 -11.28 20.76
N ARG A 528 1.36 -11.76 19.60
CA ARG A 528 0.27 -11.12 18.82
C ARG A 528 -1.07 -11.13 19.57
N ASN A 529 -1.41 -12.17 20.33
CA ASN A 529 -2.65 -12.22 21.13
C ASN A 529 -2.72 -11.17 22.27
N LYS A 530 -1.66 -10.38 22.49
CA LYS A 530 -1.63 -9.28 23.48
C LYS A 530 -1.66 -7.89 22.84
N VAL A 531 -1.65 -7.81 21.51
CA VAL A 531 -1.73 -6.52 20.80
C VAL A 531 -3.17 -6.01 20.93
N PRO A 532 -3.39 -4.78 21.42
CA PRO A 532 -4.72 -4.19 21.50
C PRO A 532 -5.37 -4.10 20.11
N HIS A 533 -6.70 -4.14 20.06
CA HIS A 533 -7.46 -4.04 18.83
C HIS A 533 -8.46 -2.88 18.91
N PHE A 534 -8.63 -2.13 17.82
CA PHE A 534 -9.47 -0.92 17.79
C PHE A 534 -10.94 -1.14 18.23
N TRP A 535 -11.42 -2.39 18.20
CA TRP A 535 -12.74 -2.76 18.72
C TRP A 535 -12.86 -2.66 20.25
N GLU A 536 -11.78 -2.34 20.99
CA GLU A 536 -11.87 -1.83 22.37
C GLU A 536 -12.66 -0.50 22.45
N HIS A 537 -12.88 0.18 21.32
CA HIS A 537 -13.73 1.38 21.19
C HIS A 537 -15.12 1.11 20.57
N SER A 538 -15.52 -0.15 20.32
CA SER A 538 -16.78 -0.47 19.61
C SER A 538 -18.04 0.13 20.24
N GLU A 539 -18.15 0.14 21.57
CA GLU A 539 -19.31 0.74 22.26
C GLU A 539 -19.34 2.28 22.16
N LYS A 540 -18.18 2.93 21.99
CA LYS A 540 -18.09 4.38 21.79
C LYS A 540 -18.58 4.79 20.40
N TYR A 541 -18.40 3.92 19.41
CA TYR A 541 -18.72 4.16 17.99
C TYR A 541 -19.85 3.25 17.47
N LYS A 542 -20.72 2.81 18.37
CA LYS A 542 -21.80 1.86 18.13
C LYS A 542 -22.74 2.35 17.03
N GLY A 543 -23.09 1.47 16.09
CA GLY A 543 -23.98 1.76 14.96
C GLY A 543 -23.33 2.49 13.77
N LYS A 544 -22.20 3.20 13.95
CA LYS A 544 -21.53 3.94 12.86
C LYS A 544 -21.14 3.04 11.69
N GLY A 545 -20.68 1.81 11.98
CA GLY A 545 -20.37 0.79 10.98
C GLY A 545 -21.56 0.38 10.09
N VAL A 546 -22.81 0.54 10.55
CA VAL A 546 -24.01 0.20 9.76
C VAL A 546 -24.27 1.27 8.70
N ILE A 547 -24.20 2.55 9.09
CA ILE A 547 -24.36 3.69 8.17
C ILE A 547 -23.22 3.68 7.12
N ALA A 548 -21.99 3.46 7.59
CA ALA A 548 -20.79 3.28 6.79
C ALA A 548 -20.96 2.18 5.71
N MET A 549 -21.36 0.98 6.13
CA MET A 549 -21.55 -0.16 5.22
C MET A 549 -22.71 0.07 4.23
N LYS A 550 -23.83 0.68 4.67
CA LYS A 550 -24.97 0.95 3.78
C LYS A 550 -24.61 1.91 2.64
N ARG A 551 -23.84 2.96 2.92
CA ARG A 551 -23.26 3.84 1.89
C ARG A 551 -22.32 3.09 0.93
N LEU A 552 -21.36 2.32 1.46
CA LEU A 552 -20.38 1.62 0.62
C LEU A 552 -21.04 0.59 -0.31
N LEU A 553 -22.04 -0.15 0.17
CA LEU A 553 -22.84 -1.09 -0.63
C LEU A 553 -23.74 -0.40 -1.66
N GLY A 554 -24.20 0.82 -1.37
CA GLY A 554 -24.89 1.70 -2.31
C GLY A 554 -23.99 2.13 -3.46
N ILE A 555 -22.85 2.77 -3.13
CA ILE A 555 -21.85 3.27 -4.10
C ILE A 555 -21.41 2.20 -5.10
N VAL A 556 -21.19 0.96 -4.68
CA VAL A 556 -20.74 -0.11 -5.60
C VAL A 556 -21.87 -0.90 -6.26
N HIS A 557 -23.13 -0.50 -6.06
CA HIS A 557 -24.34 -1.18 -6.56
C HIS A 557 -24.52 -2.62 -6.07
N MET A 558 -24.08 -2.94 -4.85
CA MET A 558 -24.26 -4.27 -4.25
C MET A 558 -25.56 -4.42 -3.45
N ASN A 559 -26.22 -3.31 -3.10
CA ASN A 559 -27.59 -3.28 -2.58
C ASN A 559 -28.56 -2.66 -3.60
N PRO A 560 -28.80 -3.27 -4.78
CA PRO A 560 -29.64 -2.69 -5.84
C PRO A 560 -31.15 -2.70 -5.54
N ASP A 561 -31.56 -3.20 -4.38
CA ASP A 561 -32.96 -3.25 -3.89
C ASP A 561 -33.20 -2.29 -2.70
N VAL A 562 -32.19 -1.49 -2.32
CA VAL A 562 -32.28 -0.40 -1.33
C VAL A 562 -32.45 0.92 -2.07
N ASP A 563 -33.33 1.80 -1.59
CA ASP A 563 -33.51 3.12 -2.22
C ASP A 563 -32.26 4.01 -1.99
N PRO A 564 -31.75 4.72 -3.02
CA PRO A 564 -30.60 5.62 -2.87
C PRO A 564 -30.75 6.64 -1.74
N SER A 565 -31.96 7.15 -1.51
CA SER A 565 -32.24 8.14 -0.45
C SER A 565 -32.02 7.61 0.98
N GLU A 566 -31.85 6.29 1.16
CA GLU A 566 -31.55 5.68 2.45
C GLU A 566 -30.05 5.67 2.81
N TRP A 567 -29.17 6.23 1.99
CA TRP A 567 -27.75 6.38 2.31
C TRP A 567 -27.17 7.75 1.92
N ASN A 568 -26.02 8.06 2.51
CA ASN A 568 -25.40 9.39 2.40
C ASN A 568 -24.60 9.52 1.09
N HIS A 569 -25.01 10.44 0.21
CA HIS A 569 -24.36 10.77 -1.08
C HIS A 569 -23.25 11.85 -0.99
N ALA A 570 -22.88 12.34 0.20
CA ALA A 570 -21.86 13.39 0.36
C ALA A 570 -20.50 13.00 -0.23
N GLU A 571 -19.85 13.91 -0.96
CA GLU A 571 -18.59 13.66 -1.68
C GLU A 571 -18.60 12.41 -2.60
N GLU A 572 -19.76 11.93 -3.07
CA GLU A 572 -19.84 10.72 -3.92
C GLU A 572 -19.00 10.85 -5.20
N ALA A 573 -18.83 12.04 -5.77
CA ALA A 573 -17.90 12.24 -6.88
C ALA A 573 -16.45 11.81 -6.53
N LYS A 574 -15.98 12.12 -5.31
CA LYS A 574 -14.61 11.79 -4.84
C LYS A 574 -14.47 10.31 -4.43
N TYR A 575 -15.50 9.74 -3.81
CA TYR A 575 -15.47 8.39 -3.24
C TYR A 575 -16.32 7.36 -4.00
N GLY A 576 -16.77 7.70 -5.21
CA GLY A 576 -17.66 6.89 -6.04
C GLY A 576 -16.95 6.01 -7.07
N LEU A 577 -17.73 5.59 -8.07
CA LEU A 577 -17.28 4.79 -9.21
C LEU A 577 -16.70 5.67 -10.33
N GLY A 578 -15.85 5.07 -11.18
CA GLY A 578 -15.42 5.67 -12.44
C GLY A 578 -16.25 5.20 -13.65
N GLY A 579 -16.30 6.02 -14.69
CA GLY A 579 -16.97 5.70 -15.97
C GLY A 579 -16.11 4.91 -16.97
N ALA A 580 -15.05 4.21 -16.54
CA ALA A 580 -14.25 3.37 -17.43
C ALA A 580 -14.80 1.94 -17.54
N ARG A 581 -15.42 1.40 -16.48
CA ARG A 581 -16.05 0.05 -16.46
C ARG A 581 -17.25 0.01 -15.51
N GLU A 582 -18.36 -0.59 -15.93
CA GLU A 582 -19.54 -0.81 -15.10
C GLU A 582 -19.30 -1.88 -14.01
N THR A 583 -19.76 -1.68 -12.78
CA THR A 583 -19.65 -2.70 -11.71
C THR A 583 -20.46 -3.95 -12.01
N SER A 584 -21.55 -3.84 -12.77
CA SER A 584 -22.29 -4.98 -13.31
C SER A 584 -21.38 -5.96 -14.07
N LYS A 585 -20.42 -5.44 -14.85
CA LYS A 585 -19.49 -6.29 -15.62
C LYS A 585 -18.58 -7.12 -14.71
N PHE A 586 -18.14 -6.57 -13.57
CA PHE A 586 -17.38 -7.30 -12.56
C PHE A 586 -18.21 -8.44 -11.94
N TYR A 587 -19.46 -8.15 -11.57
CA TYR A 587 -20.37 -9.13 -10.98
C TYR A 587 -20.71 -10.28 -11.94
N GLU A 588 -21.00 -9.96 -13.21
CA GLU A 588 -21.25 -10.96 -14.25
C GLU A 588 -20.03 -11.83 -14.55
N LEU A 589 -18.84 -11.23 -14.57
CA LEU A 589 -17.58 -11.91 -14.91
C LEU A 589 -17.18 -12.95 -13.87
N TYR A 590 -17.38 -12.65 -12.58
CA TYR A 590 -16.96 -13.47 -11.45
C TYR A 590 -18.10 -14.22 -10.75
N GLY A 591 -19.31 -14.21 -11.32
CA GLY A 591 -20.44 -15.02 -10.83
C GLY A 591 -21.01 -14.54 -9.50
N ILE A 592 -21.16 -13.23 -9.33
CA ILE A 592 -21.68 -12.60 -8.10
C ILE A 592 -23.12 -12.15 -8.36
N ASP A 593 -24.09 -12.74 -7.67
CA ASP A 593 -25.49 -12.30 -7.71
C ASP A 593 -25.78 -11.36 -6.52
N VAL A 594 -25.74 -10.07 -6.79
CA VAL A 594 -25.94 -9.01 -5.80
C VAL A 594 -27.38 -8.93 -5.25
N LYS A 595 -28.38 -9.46 -5.97
CA LYS A 595 -29.79 -9.47 -5.51
C LYS A 595 -30.07 -10.66 -4.59
N LYS A 596 -29.64 -11.86 -4.98
CA LYS A 596 -29.73 -13.06 -4.12
C LYS A 596 -28.72 -13.05 -2.98
N LYS A 597 -27.65 -12.26 -3.11
CA LYS A 597 -26.46 -12.24 -2.24
C LYS A 597 -25.80 -13.62 -2.16
N THR A 598 -25.46 -14.16 -3.33
CA THR A 598 -24.84 -15.47 -3.53
C THR A 598 -23.69 -15.39 -4.53
N THR A 599 -22.69 -16.26 -4.38
CA THR A 599 -21.53 -16.37 -5.29
C THR A 599 -21.46 -17.77 -5.92
N GLU A 600 -21.12 -17.81 -7.20
CA GLU A 600 -20.76 -19.04 -7.93
C GLU A 600 -19.43 -19.58 -7.37
N ARG A 601 -19.42 -20.85 -6.95
CA ARG A 601 -18.25 -21.46 -6.28
C ARG A 601 -17.18 -21.87 -7.30
N HIS A 602 -16.07 -22.42 -6.81
CA HIS A 602 -14.96 -22.96 -7.63
C HIS A 602 -14.20 -21.98 -8.56
N LEU A 603 -14.41 -20.66 -8.45
CA LEU A 603 -13.80 -19.63 -9.32
C LEU A 603 -12.27 -19.75 -9.49
N CYS A 604 -11.54 -20.25 -8.49
CA CYS A 604 -10.10 -20.55 -8.60
C CYS A 604 -9.73 -21.43 -9.81
N GLN A 605 -10.59 -22.35 -10.27
CA GLN A 605 -10.35 -23.17 -11.47
C GLN A 605 -10.15 -22.32 -12.73
N PHE A 606 -10.90 -21.22 -12.85
CA PHE A 606 -10.76 -20.25 -13.92
C PHE A 606 -9.54 -19.35 -13.70
N VAL A 607 -9.37 -18.81 -12.49
CA VAL A 607 -8.25 -17.90 -12.15
C VAL A 607 -6.88 -18.52 -12.42
N HIS A 608 -6.64 -19.78 -12.01
CA HIS A 608 -5.34 -20.43 -12.14
C HIS A 608 -4.91 -20.69 -13.60
N ASN A 609 -5.84 -21.05 -14.50
CA ASN A 609 -5.49 -21.60 -15.82
C ASN A 609 -5.94 -20.74 -17.02
N ASN A 610 -7.11 -20.10 -16.89
CA ASN A 610 -7.94 -19.74 -18.05
C ASN A 610 -8.28 -18.26 -18.12
N MET A 611 -8.59 -17.65 -16.97
CA MET A 611 -8.87 -16.21 -16.84
C MET A 611 -7.77 -15.39 -17.49
N HIS A 612 -6.54 -15.83 -17.25
CA HIS A 612 -5.39 -15.17 -17.78
C HIS A 612 -5.38 -15.04 -19.30
N ASN A 613 -5.24 -16.20 -19.97
CA ASN A 613 -4.99 -16.27 -21.40
C ASN A 613 -6.16 -15.67 -22.21
N GLN A 614 -7.32 -15.51 -21.58
CA GLN A 614 -8.48 -14.82 -22.13
C GLN A 614 -8.47 -13.30 -21.94
N PHE A 615 -7.79 -12.75 -20.93
CA PHE A 615 -7.88 -11.32 -20.58
C PHE A 615 -6.76 -10.49 -21.20
N MET A 616 -5.47 -10.88 -21.08
CA MET A 616 -4.37 -10.02 -21.59
C MET A 616 -4.23 -9.99 -23.12
N LYS A 617 -4.87 -10.90 -23.85
CA LYS A 617 -5.09 -10.74 -25.30
C LYS A 617 -5.95 -9.50 -25.64
N HIS A 618 -6.52 -8.85 -24.62
CA HIS A 618 -7.27 -7.60 -24.67
C HIS A 618 -6.63 -6.49 -23.82
N LEU A 619 -5.38 -6.64 -23.37
CA LEU A 619 -4.57 -5.50 -22.90
C LEU A 619 -4.47 -4.47 -24.04
N ARG A 620 -4.65 -3.18 -23.74
CA ARG A 620 -4.56 -2.13 -24.74
C ARG A 620 -3.12 -1.93 -25.21
N ALA A 621 -2.93 -1.55 -26.48
CA ALA A 621 -1.61 -1.38 -27.09
C ALA A 621 -0.79 -0.20 -26.51
N ASP A 622 -1.42 0.67 -25.72
CA ASP A 622 -0.79 1.73 -24.92
C ASP A 622 -0.53 1.31 -23.46
N GLY A 623 -0.84 0.07 -23.07
CA GLY A 623 -0.69 -0.41 -21.69
C GLY A 623 -1.72 0.17 -20.71
N MET A 624 -2.80 0.81 -21.17
CA MET A 624 -3.82 1.37 -20.27
C MET A 624 -4.91 0.34 -19.93
N GLY A 625 -4.54 -0.71 -19.19
CA GLY A 625 -5.47 -1.73 -18.69
C GLY A 625 -6.06 -2.67 -19.75
N ILE A 626 -6.75 -3.69 -19.27
CA ILE A 626 -7.48 -4.66 -20.07
C ILE A 626 -8.81 -4.06 -20.59
N ASP A 627 -9.22 -4.47 -21.78
CA ASP A 627 -10.46 -4.06 -22.44
C ASP A 627 -11.59 -5.08 -22.28
N TYR A 628 -12.30 -4.98 -21.15
CA TYR A 628 -13.44 -5.84 -20.80
C TYR A 628 -14.65 -5.70 -21.73
N SER A 629 -14.69 -4.69 -22.61
CA SER A 629 -15.70 -4.64 -23.68
C SER A 629 -15.55 -5.79 -24.69
N LYS A 630 -14.35 -6.36 -24.80
CA LYS A 630 -14.04 -7.52 -25.66
C LYS A 630 -14.15 -8.87 -24.94
N ILE A 631 -14.41 -8.87 -23.62
CA ILE A 631 -14.48 -10.07 -22.78
C ILE A 631 -15.95 -10.37 -22.48
N ASP A 632 -16.58 -11.27 -23.23
CA ASP A 632 -17.95 -11.76 -22.94
C ASP A 632 -17.95 -13.02 -22.06
N TYR A 633 -16.91 -13.18 -21.23
CA TYR A 633 -16.86 -14.26 -20.24
C TYR A 633 -17.80 -13.97 -19.05
N ARG A 634 -18.36 -15.04 -18.49
CA ARG A 634 -19.18 -15.04 -17.27
C ARG A 634 -18.88 -16.32 -16.50
N TRP A 635 -18.38 -16.23 -15.27
CA TRP A 635 -18.17 -17.41 -14.44
C TRP A 635 -19.52 -18.03 -14.04
N LYS A 636 -19.56 -19.36 -14.13
CA LYS A 636 -20.59 -20.23 -13.54
C LYS A 636 -19.89 -21.48 -13.06
N ASP A 637 -20.25 -21.99 -11.90
CA ASP A 637 -19.65 -23.19 -11.36
C ASP A 637 -19.93 -24.39 -12.30
N PRO A 638 -18.91 -25.06 -12.86
CA PRO A 638 -19.11 -26.27 -13.66
C PRO A 638 -19.55 -27.48 -12.82
N ARG A 639 -19.50 -27.39 -11.49
CA ARG A 639 -19.80 -28.46 -10.52
C ARG A 639 -20.63 -27.93 -9.34
N PRO A 640 -21.81 -27.34 -9.57
CA PRO A 640 -22.57 -26.62 -8.53
C PRO A 640 -23.09 -27.53 -7.40
N ASN A 641 -22.96 -28.85 -7.54
CA ASN A 641 -23.33 -29.87 -6.54
C ASN A 641 -22.14 -30.38 -5.70
N ASP A 642 -20.89 -30.09 -6.10
CA ASP A 642 -19.71 -30.43 -5.29
C ASP A 642 -19.65 -29.48 -4.09
N PRO A 643 -19.16 -29.90 -2.90
CA PRO A 643 -19.05 -29.06 -1.70
C PRO A 643 -17.91 -28.03 -1.77
#